data_AF-A0A9P7YRV0-F1
#
_entry.id   AF-A0A9P7YRV0-F1
#
_cell.length_a   1.000
_cell.length_b   1.000
_cell.length_c   1.000
_cell.angle_alpha   90.00
_cell.angle_beta   90.00
_cell.angle_gamma   90.00
#
_symmetry.space_group_name_H-M   'P 1'
#
loop_
_entity.id
_entity.type
_entity.pdbx_description
1 polymer ?
#
loop_
_entity_poly.entity_id
_entity_poly.type
_entity_poly.pdbx_seq_one_letter_code
_entity_poly.pdbx_strand_id
1 'polypeptide(L)'
;MQRTVRAVVAAEASIGSLRSCARPRFLCLNSSSRGLAPAGWGSKGKGAQRYFSETRCIRAGAAEAMLKQAASAPSDLTQDKIIQNLDAKEKGRLERIRNIGIAAHIDSGKTTATERVLFYTGRIKAIHEVRGRDAVGAKMDSMELEREKGITIQSAATFCDWNKVENGKEGKYHINLIDTPGHIDFTIEVERALRVLDGAVMILCAVSGVQSQTITVDRQMRRYNVPRISFINKMDRMGANPFKIVDQIYHKLKIPAAALQIPIGSEDTFNGVVDLIEMEAIYNDGPRGETIRRSKEIPEELMELAQARRSILIETLADVDDEIAEIFLDEKEPTNLQIKEAVRRATIALKFTPVLMGSALADKSVQPMLDAVCDYLPNPIEVENLALDKAKDEKPVKLVSYNSLPFVGLAFKLEESNYGQLTYIRVYQGSMKKGMNVYNARTDKKVKIPRIVRMHSNEMEDVPEIGAGEICAVFGVDCASGDTFTDGGLPYSMSSMFVPDAVISLSIKPKHSKDGSNFSKAMARFQREDPTFRVTFDQESSETIISGMGELHLDIYVERMRREYGVEVETGKPQVAYRETITQPIKFDHTLKKQTGGAGDFARVVGYMEPIEPGPNGYGASKFREEVTGGSISEKYLFACQKGFLLSCEKGPLIGHPVLGTTMVVNDGAIHITDSSEMAFKNATQQAFRKAFKDARPQVLEPLMKTTITSPNEFQGNIVGLLNKRGAIINDTEIGLEDFTLTADCSLNAMFGFSSQLRAATQGKGEFGMEFSHYSPAPGQLQKELIAAYDKAQVDRHKK
;
A
#
# COMPACT_ATOMS: atom_id res chain seq x y z
N MET A 1 -5.52 24.29 -33.66
CA MET A 1 -5.10 25.61 -34.18
C MET A 1 -4.03 26.17 -33.27
N GLN A 2 -2.86 26.44 -33.84
CA GLN A 2 -1.60 26.78 -33.18
C GLN A 2 -1.68 28.08 -32.36
N ARG A 3 -0.95 28.13 -31.23
CA ARG A 3 -0.42 29.39 -30.71
C ARG A 3 1.07 29.26 -30.43
N THR A 4 1.80 29.96 -31.29
CA THR A 4 3.25 30.09 -31.41
C THR A 4 3.75 31.24 -30.53
N VAL A 5 4.83 30.98 -29.80
CA VAL A 5 6.06 31.78 -29.63
C VAL A 5 5.94 33.31 -29.56
N ARG A 6 6.46 33.90 -28.48
CA ARG A 6 7.24 35.15 -28.52
C ARG A 6 8.28 35.19 -27.40
N ALA A 7 9.55 35.28 -27.81
CA ALA A 7 10.70 35.66 -26.99
C ALA A 7 11.41 36.82 -27.72
N VAL A 8 11.73 37.92 -27.02
CA VAL A 8 12.76 38.92 -27.39
C VAL A 8 13.22 39.62 -26.09
N VAL A 9 14.44 39.32 -25.61
CA VAL A 9 15.66 40.16 -25.51
C VAL A 9 15.61 41.34 -24.53
N ALA A 10 16.49 41.27 -23.52
CA ALA A 10 17.24 42.42 -23.02
C ALA A 10 18.65 41.93 -22.59
N ALA A 11 19.67 42.53 -23.19
CA ALA A 11 21.09 42.33 -22.92
C ALA A 11 21.71 43.70 -22.68
N GLU A 12 22.57 43.79 -21.66
CA GLU A 12 23.68 44.74 -21.43
C GLU A 12 24.04 44.62 -19.93
N ALA A 13 25.26 44.74 -19.42
CA ALA A 13 26.63 44.55 -19.87
C ALA A 13 27.46 44.74 -18.57
N SER A 14 28.44 43.89 -18.27
CA SER A 14 29.60 44.31 -17.46
C SER A 14 30.79 43.39 -17.71
N ILE A 15 31.92 44.07 -17.92
CA ILE A 15 33.19 43.57 -18.45
C ILE A 15 34.13 43.25 -17.28
N GLY A 16 34.95 42.21 -17.44
CA GLY A 16 36.35 42.25 -16.95
C GLY A 16 36.82 41.09 -16.07
N SER A 17 37.45 40.08 -16.66
CA SER A 17 38.91 39.87 -16.54
C SER A 17 39.35 38.51 -17.10
N LEU A 18 40.40 38.56 -17.90
CA LEU A 18 41.06 37.44 -18.58
C LEU A 18 41.95 36.64 -17.62
N ARG A 19 42.04 35.32 -17.82
CA ARG A 19 43.32 34.59 -17.91
C ARG A 19 43.17 33.20 -18.54
N SER A 20 44.02 33.02 -19.55
CA SER A 20 44.35 31.85 -20.38
C SER A 20 44.69 30.55 -19.62
N CYS A 21 44.40 29.36 -20.16
CA CYS A 21 45.29 28.66 -21.11
C CYS A 21 44.83 27.24 -21.46
N ALA A 22 45.20 26.83 -22.67
CA ALA A 22 44.85 25.66 -23.47
C ALA A 22 45.15 24.25 -22.90
N ARG A 23 44.39 23.27 -23.45
CA ARG A 23 44.67 21.82 -23.54
C ARG A 23 45.96 21.53 -24.33
N PRO A 24 46.45 20.27 -24.28
CA PRO A 24 46.86 19.63 -25.54
C PRO A 24 46.41 18.17 -25.72
N ARG A 25 46.20 17.81 -27.00
CA ARG A 25 46.21 16.47 -27.61
C ARG A 25 47.61 16.24 -28.20
N PHE A 26 48.15 15.02 -28.19
CA PHE A 26 49.09 14.42 -29.17
C PHE A 26 49.20 12.91 -28.84
N LEU A 27 48.90 11.92 -29.70
CA LEU A 27 49.44 11.45 -30.99
C LEU A 27 50.88 10.90 -30.94
N CYS A 28 51.00 9.61 -31.29
CA CYS A 28 52.18 8.73 -31.25
C CYS A 28 53.24 9.06 -32.31
N LEU A 29 54.49 8.64 -32.07
CA LEU A 29 55.37 7.95 -33.04
C LEU A 29 56.66 7.39 -32.40
N ASN A 30 57.13 6.28 -33.00
CA ASN A 30 58.26 5.40 -32.65
C ASN A 30 59.66 6.04 -32.74
N SER A 31 60.66 5.44 -32.06
CA SER A 31 61.79 4.70 -32.71
C SER A 31 63.01 4.40 -31.80
N SER A 32 63.53 3.16 -31.92
CA SER A 32 64.97 2.73 -31.93
C SER A 32 65.85 2.95 -30.66
N SER A 33 66.88 2.17 -30.29
CA SER A 33 67.52 0.91 -30.75
C SER A 33 68.68 0.50 -29.80
N ARG A 34 69.18 -0.75 -29.97
CA ARG A 34 70.52 -1.33 -29.61
C ARG A 34 70.80 -1.61 -28.11
N GLY A 35 71.43 -2.70 -27.68
CA GLY A 35 72.02 -3.88 -28.34
C GLY A 35 73.00 -4.62 -27.40
N LEU A 36 73.11 -5.95 -27.59
CA LEU A 36 74.25 -6.85 -27.32
C LEU A 36 74.55 -7.44 -25.90
N ALA A 37 74.79 -8.75 -25.93
CA ALA A 37 75.08 -9.74 -24.86
C ALA A 37 76.63 -9.90 -24.65
N PRO A 38 77.23 -10.86 -23.86
CA PRO A 38 76.82 -12.27 -23.68
C PRO A 38 77.12 -13.02 -22.33
N ALA A 39 76.52 -14.22 -22.25
CA ALA A 39 76.99 -15.52 -21.69
C ALA A 39 77.22 -15.77 -20.18
N GLY A 40 76.65 -16.89 -19.68
CA GLY A 40 77.21 -17.69 -18.57
C GLY A 40 76.23 -18.45 -17.66
N TRP A 41 75.93 -19.71 -18.01
CA TRP A 41 75.51 -20.87 -17.18
C TRP A 41 74.55 -20.77 -15.97
N GLY A 42 73.53 -21.64 -15.98
CA GLY A 42 73.37 -22.60 -14.86
C GLY A 42 72.01 -22.72 -14.14
N SER A 43 71.32 -23.83 -14.45
CA SER A 43 70.36 -24.57 -13.59
C SER A 43 68.86 -24.26 -13.66
N LYS A 44 68.11 -25.32 -13.38
CA LYS A 44 66.76 -25.67 -13.84
C LYS A 44 65.68 -25.22 -12.86
N GLY A 45 64.53 -24.82 -13.40
CA GLY A 45 63.24 -24.81 -12.70
C GLY A 45 62.10 -24.69 -13.71
N LYS A 46 61.36 -25.79 -13.93
CA LYS A 46 60.26 -25.89 -14.88
C LYS A 46 59.09 -24.97 -14.46
N GLY A 47 58.70 -24.04 -15.33
CA GLY A 47 57.49 -23.22 -15.22
C GLY A 47 56.64 -23.36 -16.48
N ALA A 48 55.39 -23.79 -16.30
CA ALA A 48 54.42 -24.07 -17.35
C ALA A 48 54.00 -22.82 -18.15
N GLN A 49 53.81 -23.00 -19.45
CA GLN A 49 53.30 -22.02 -20.41
C GLN A 49 51.89 -21.53 -20.02
N ARG A 50 51.70 -20.20 -19.99
CA ARG A 50 50.38 -19.55 -19.98
C ARG A 50 49.89 -19.39 -21.42
N TYR A 51 48.83 -20.10 -21.79
CA TYR A 51 47.97 -19.73 -22.91
C TYR A 51 47.07 -18.57 -22.46
N PHE A 52 47.14 -17.44 -23.16
CA PHE A 52 46.21 -16.31 -22.98
C PHE A 52 44.86 -16.67 -23.60
N SER A 53 43.78 -16.59 -22.80
CA SER A 53 42.42 -16.89 -23.21
C SER A 53 41.79 -15.72 -23.98
N GLU A 54 41.53 -15.90 -25.28
CA GLU A 54 40.73 -15.00 -26.14
C GLU A 54 39.23 -14.97 -25.78
N THR A 55 38.80 -15.71 -24.76
CA THR A 55 37.39 -15.93 -24.42
C THR A 55 36.70 -14.76 -23.70
N ARG A 56 37.44 -13.72 -23.29
CA ARG A 56 36.89 -12.60 -22.48
C ARG A 56 36.31 -11.44 -23.32
N CYS A 57 36.73 -11.26 -24.57
CA CYS A 57 36.26 -10.15 -25.41
C CYS A 57 34.94 -10.43 -26.15
N ILE A 58 34.59 -11.69 -26.42
CA ILE A 58 33.38 -12.02 -27.20
C ILE A 58 32.09 -11.86 -26.38
N ARG A 59 32.17 -12.05 -25.05
CA ARG A 59 30.99 -12.05 -24.16
C ARG A 59 30.41 -10.65 -23.87
N ALA A 60 31.23 -9.60 -23.89
CA ALA A 60 30.75 -8.23 -23.69
C ALA A 60 29.94 -7.70 -24.89
N GLY A 61 30.28 -8.13 -26.12
CA GLY A 61 29.60 -7.69 -27.34
C GLY A 61 28.16 -8.19 -27.47
N ALA A 62 27.85 -9.38 -26.96
CA ALA A 62 26.50 -9.93 -27.00
C ALA A 62 25.54 -9.16 -26.08
N ALA A 63 25.96 -8.84 -24.85
CA ALA A 63 25.16 -8.06 -23.90
C ALA A 63 24.93 -6.61 -24.38
N GLU A 64 25.95 -5.98 -24.98
CA GLU A 64 25.83 -4.63 -25.56
C GLU A 64 24.95 -4.61 -26.83
N ALA A 65 25.01 -5.67 -27.64
CA ALA A 65 24.11 -5.85 -28.78
C ALA A 65 22.65 -6.06 -28.34
N MET A 66 22.41 -6.84 -27.27
CA MET A 66 21.08 -7.02 -26.68
C MET A 66 20.52 -5.72 -26.09
N LEU A 67 21.36 -4.90 -25.44
CA LEU A 67 20.98 -3.56 -24.97
C LEU A 67 20.55 -2.64 -26.12
N LYS A 68 21.28 -2.66 -27.24
CA LYS A 68 20.93 -1.88 -28.44
C LYS A 68 19.66 -2.41 -29.12
N GLN A 69 19.44 -3.72 -29.12
CA GLN A 69 18.22 -4.35 -29.65
C GLN A 69 17.00 -4.11 -28.74
N ALA A 70 17.13 -4.28 -27.43
CA ALA A 70 16.08 -4.01 -26.45
C ALA A 70 15.70 -2.52 -26.41
N ALA A 71 16.65 -1.61 -26.62
CA ALA A 71 16.39 -0.18 -26.70
C ALA A 71 15.70 0.25 -28.02
N SER A 72 15.88 -0.49 -29.11
CA SER A 72 15.36 -0.16 -30.45
C SER A 72 14.03 -0.83 -30.79
N ALA A 73 13.77 -2.05 -30.31
CA ALA A 73 12.51 -2.79 -30.55
C ALA A 73 12.15 -3.70 -29.35
N PRO A 74 11.49 -3.17 -28.30
CA PRO A 74 11.13 -3.94 -27.09
C PRO A 74 10.10 -5.06 -27.35
N SER A 75 9.43 -5.08 -28.50
CA SER A 75 8.45 -6.10 -28.90
C SER A 75 9.08 -7.38 -29.50
N ASP A 76 10.32 -7.32 -29.97
CA ASP A 76 10.88 -8.34 -30.88
C ASP A 76 11.74 -9.40 -30.16
N LEU A 77 12.04 -9.18 -28.89
CA LEU A 77 12.76 -10.13 -28.04
C LEU A 77 11.77 -10.95 -27.22
N THR A 78 11.44 -12.15 -27.72
CA THR A 78 10.72 -13.15 -26.93
C THR A 78 11.59 -13.63 -25.77
N GLN A 79 10.98 -13.80 -24.60
CA GLN A 79 11.62 -14.27 -23.36
C GLN A 79 12.45 -15.55 -23.61
N ASP A 80 11.96 -16.44 -24.48
CA ASP A 80 12.64 -17.67 -24.89
C ASP A 80 14.02 -17.44 -25.52
N LYS A 81 14.18 -16.41 -26.37
CA LYS A 81 15.48 -16.08 -26.99
C LYS A 81 16.48 -15.55 -25.97
N ILE A 82 16.00 -14.90 -24.93
CA ILE A 82 16.83 -14.39 -23.84
C ILE A 82 17.21 -15.53 -22.90
N ILE A 83 16.26 -16.43 -22.60
CA ILE A 83 16.48 -17.65 -21.80
C ILE A 83 17.50 -18.58 -22.47
N GLN A 84 17.45 -18.73 -23.79
CA GLN A 84 18.37 -19.56 -24.56
C GLN A 84 19.81 -19.00 -24.57
N ASN A 85 19.99 -17.70 -24.36
CA ASN A 85 21.29 -17.02 -24.37
C ASN A 85 21.86 -16.76 -22.96
N LEU A 86 21.16 -17.15 -21.90
CA LEU A 86 21.65 -17.06 -20.52
C LEU A 86 22.88 -17.96 -20.32
N ASP A 87 23.86 -17.47 -19.55
CA ASP A 87 24.97 -18.32 -19.11
C ASP A 87 24.42 -19.51 -18.31
N ALA A 88 24.87 -20.73 -18.63
CA ALA A 88 24.33 -21.95 -18.04
C ALA A 88 24.44 -21.96 -16.50
N LYS A 89 25.48 -21.30 -15.97
CA LYS A 89 25.69 -21.13 -14.53
C LYS A 89 24.66 -20.20 -13.89
N GLU A 90 24.29 -19.11 -14.57
CA GLU A 90 23.30 -18.16 -14.06
C GLU A 90 21.89 -18.70 -14.18
N LYS A 91 21.59 -19.39 -15.28
CA LYS A 91 20.32 -20.11 -15.47
C LYS A 91 20.09 -21.12 -14.35
N GLY A 92 21.07 -21.99 -14.08
CA GLY A 92 20.96 -22.98 -12.99
C GLY A 92 20.85 -22.37 -11.59
N ARG A 93 21.37 -21.14 -11.36
CA ARG A 93 21.15 -20.41 -10.10
C ARG A 93 19.71 -19.93 -9.99
N LEU A 94 19.22 -19.25 -11.01
CA LEU A 94 17.90 -18.63 -11.04
C LEU A 94 16.76 -19.67 -11.03
N GLU A 95 16.93 -20.80 -11.71
CA GLU A 95 15.99 -21.93 -11.69
C GLU A 95 15.75 -22.48 -10.28
N ARG A 96 16.69 -22.26 -9.36
CA ARG A 96 16.63 -22.73 -7.97
C ARG A 96 16.19 -21.66 -6.99
N ILE A 97 15.87 -20.44 -7.45
CA ILE A 97 15.35 -19.36 -6.60
C ILE A 97 13.82 -19.38 -6.65
N ARG A 98 13.17 -19.21 -5.50
CA ARG A 98 11.73 -19.00 -5.37
C ARG A 98 11.48 -17.78 -4.50
N ASN A 99 10.78 -16.78 -5.05
CA ASN A 99 10.32 -15.62 -4.29
C ASN A 99 8.83 -15.81 -4.01
N ILE A 100 8.49 -16.25 -2.79
CA ILE A 100 7.12 -16.60 -2.42
C ILE A 100 6.60 -15.78 -1.26
N GLY A 101 5.32 -15.45 -1.31
CA GLY A 101 4.59 -14.90 -0.17
C GLY A 101 3.60 -15.90 0.38
N ILE A 102 3.42 -15.92 1.69
CA ILE A 102 2.30 -16.65 2.30
C ILE A 102 1.19 -15.63 2.60
N ALA A 103 0.02 -15.86 2.02
CA ALA A 103 -1.16 -15.02 2.18
C ALA A 103 -2.36 -15.86 2.63
N ALA A 104 -3.19 -15.32 3.52
CA ALA A 104 -4.28 -16.04 4.16
C ALA A 104 -5.23 -15.08 4.87
N HIS A 105 -6.44 -15.56 5.18
CA HIS A 105 -7.35 -14.89 6.10
C HIS A 105 -6.81 -14.90 7.55
N ILE A 106 -7.33 -14.00 8.39
CA ILE A 106 -7.06 -13.97 9.84
C ILE A 106 -7.31 -15.37 10.43
N ASP A 107 -6.46 -15.77 11.38
CA ASP A 107 -6.55 -17.06 12.06
C ASP A 107 -6.57 -18.28 11.13
N SER A 108 -6.04 -18.19 9.91
CA SER A 108 -5.83 -19.37 9.04
C SER A 108 -4.55 -20.15 9.37
N GLY A 109 -3.75 -19.66 10.34
CA GLY A 109 -2.50 -20.29 10.76
C GLY A 109 -1.32 -19.96 9.85
N LYS A 110 -1.27 -18.72 9.33
CA LYS A 110 -0.27 -18.23 8.39
C LYS A 110 1.14 -18.23 8.99
N THR A 111 1.32 -17.49 10.08
CA THR A 111 2.56 -17.42 10.86
C THR A 111 2.98 -18.79 11.38
N THR A 112 2.01 -19.63 11.79
CA THR A 112 2.29 -21.02 12.21
C THR A 112 2.86 -21.85 11.06
N ALA A 113 2.30 -21.75 9.85
CA ALA A 113 2.84 -22.43 8.67
C ALA A 113 4.24 -21.92 8.31
N THR A 114 4.45 -20.60 8.34
CA THR A 114 5.76 -19.95 8.15
C THR A 114 6.81 -20.49 9.13
N GLU A 115 6.47 -20.61 10.42
CA GLU A 115 7.36 -21.18 11.44
C GLU A 115 7.76 -22.63 11.12
N ARG A 116 6.80 -23.47 10.73
CA ARG A 116 7.09 -24.87 10.35
C ARG A 116 7.98 -24.93 9.12
N VAL A 117 7.78 -24.06 8.13
CA VAL A 117 8.67 -23.94 6.97
C VAL A 117 10.11 -23.62 7.41
N LEU A 118 10.29 -22.67 8.34
CA LEU A 118 11.61 -22.30 8.84
C LEU A 118 12.26 -23.41 9.69
N PHE A 119 11.46 -24.20 10.40
CA PHE A 119 11.95 -25.37 11.13
C PHE A 119 12.41 -26.49 10.20
N TYR A 120 11.58 -26.89 9.23
CA TYR A 120 11.91 -27.99 8.31
C TYR A 120 13.07 -27.64 7.37
N THR A 121 13.28 -26.36 7.06
CA THR A 121 14.46 -25.89 6.32
C THR A 121 15.73 -25.78 7.19
N GLY A 122 15.66 -26.15 8.48
CA GLY A 122 16.79 -26.15 9.41
C GLY A 122 17.23 -24.76 9.87
N ARG A 123 16.43 -23.71 9.61
CA ARG A 123 16.76 -22.32 9.98
C ARG A 123 16.41 -22.01 11.43
N ILE A 124 15.36 -22.61 11.96
CA ILE A 124 14.96 -22.51 13.37
C ILE A 124 15.13 -23.86 14.06
N LYS A 125 15.66 -23.85 15.29
CA LYS A 125 15.90 -25.08 16.09
C LYS A 125 14.71 -25.49 16.96
N ALA A 126 13.81 -24.56 17.29
CA ALA A 126 12.65 -24.79 18.14
C ALA A 126 11.48 -23.90 17.71
N ILE A 127 10.28 -24.49 17.66
CA ILE A 127 9.07 -23.84 17.16
C ILE A 127 8.30 -23.25 18.35
N HIS A 128 7.82 -22.01 18.20
CA HIS A 128 7.13 -21.30 19.27
C HIS A 128 5.75 -20.84 18.79
N GLU A 129 4.70 -21.16 19.54
CA GLU A 129 3.35 -20.79 19.13
C GLU A 129 3.07 -19.29 19.33
N VAL A 130 2.33 -18.70 18.38
CA VAL A 130 1.90 -17.28 18.42
C VAL A 130 1.15 -16.94 19.71
N ARG A 131 0.33 -17.87 20.23
CA ARG A 131 -0.39 -17.76 21.52
C ARG A 131 -0.01 -18.89 22.49
N GLY A 132 1.27 -19.26 22.50
CA GLY A 132 1.78 -20.31 23.39
C GLY A 132 1.85 -19.85 24.86
N ARG A 133 1.89 -20.82 25.79
CA ARG A 133 2.13 -20.56 27.22
C ARG A 133 3.54 -20.05 27.52
N ASP A 134 4.44 -20.15 26.56
CA ASP A 134 5.87 -19.92 26.74
C ASP A 134 6.27 -18.43 26.70
N ALA A 135 5.33 -17.53 26.38
CA ALA A 135 5.53 -16.07 26.29
C ALA A 135 6.63 -15.57 25.31
N VAL A 136 7.38 -16.46 24.66
CA VAL A 136 8.41 -16.14 23.66
C VAL A 136 7.78 -15.62 22.36
N GLY A 137 6.63 -16.18 21.96
CA GLY A 137 5.93 -15.85 20.71
C GLY A 137 6.65 -16.39 19.47
N ALA A 138 6.01 -16.26 18.31
CA ALA A 138 6.60 -16.68 17.03
C ALA A 138 7.81 -15.80 16.65
N LYS A 139 8.85 -16.38 16.04
CA LYS A 139 10.07 -15.65 15.58
C LYS A 139 9.75 -14.62 14.50
N MET A 140 8.67 -14.83 13.76
CA MET A 140 8.22 -13.93 12.69
C MET A 140 7.56 -12.65 13.21
N ASP A 141 6.89 -12.73 14.37
CA ASP A 141 6.25 -11.60 15.03
C ASP A 141 7.30 -10.93 15.94
N SER A 142 8.07 -10.02 15.36
CA SER A 142 9.20 -9.37 16.03
C SER A 142 8.76 -8.21 16.92
N MET A 143 7.64 -7.56 16.59
CA MET A 143 7.13 -6.44 17.37
C MET A 143 6.40 -6.94 18.62
N GLU A 144 6.58 -6.23 19.75
CA GLU A 144 5.85 -6.52 20.98
C GLU A 144 4.33 -6.47 20.78
N LEU A 145 3.85 -5.52 19.96
CA LEU A 145 2.42 -5.37 19.63
C LEU A 145 1.87 -6.57 18.85
N GLU A 146 2.67 -7.17 17.97
CA GLU A 146 2.26 -8.36 17.22
C GLU A 146 2.09 -9.54 18.16
N ARG A 147 3.00 -9.71 19.13
CA ARG A 147 2.92 -10.77 20.15
C ARG A 147 1.74 -10.59 21.11
N GLU A 148 1.49 -9.36 21.56
CA GLU A 148 0.37 -9.05 22.45
C GLU A 148 -0.99 -9.26 21.79
N LYS A 149 -1.14 -8.83 20.53
CA LYS A 149 -2.39 -8.96 19.78
C LYS A 149 -2.53 -10.34 19.11
N GLY A 150 -1.43 -11.06 18.92
CA GLY A 150 -1.35 -12.32 18.20
C GLY A 150 -1.73 -12.16 16.72
N ILE A 151 -1.31 -11.07 16.09
CA ILE A 151 -1.53 -10.77 14.67
C ILE A 151 -0.23 -10.25 14.05
N THR A 152 0.00 -10.56 12.77
CA THR A 152 1.10 -9.99 11.99
C THR A 152 0.69 -8.63 11.45
N ILE A 153 1.48 -7.59 11.76
CA ILE A 153 1.23 -6.19 11.41
C ILE A 153 2.12 -5.78 10.23
N GLN A 154 3.41 -6.06 10.32
CA GLN A 154 4.37 -5.78 9.25
C GLN A 154 4.76 -7.05 8.51
N SER A 155 5.02 -6.95 7.21
CA SER A 155 5.46 -8.13 6.46
C SER A 155 6.88 -8.53 6.86
N ALA A 156 7.08 -9.78 7.27
CA ALA A 156 8.40 -10.29 7.65
C ALA A 156 9.06 -11.00 6.46
N ALA A 157 10.24 -10.53 6.05
CA ALA A 157 11.03 -11.16 4.99
C ALA A 157 12.09 -12.08 5.59
N THR A 158 12.12 -13.33 5.11
CA THR A 158 13.09 -14.34 5.53
C THR A 158 13.65 -15.10 4.35
N PHE A 159 14.84 -15.66 4.52
CA PHE A 159 15.49 -16.53 3.56
C PHE A 159 15.69 -17.93 4.16
N CYS A 160 15.33 -18.96 3.40
CA CYS A 160 15.55 -20.35 3.78
C CYS A 160 16.00 -21.20 2.58
N ASP A 161 16.63 -22.33 2.90
CA ASP A 161 17.11 -23.29 1.90
C ASP A 161 16.31 -24.59 2.05
N TRP A 162 15.71 -25.06 0.96
CA TRP A 162 14.99 -26.34 0.94
C TRP A 162 15.78 -27.36 0.13
N ASN A 163 16.10 -28.49 0.76
CA ASN A 163 16.74 -29.61 0.09
C ASN A 163 15.64 -30.58 -0.37
N LYS A 164 15.28 -30.51 -1.64
CA LYS A 164 14.31 -31.44 -2.23
C LYS A 164 15.04 -32.69 -2.72
N VAL A 165 14.56 -33.86 -2.33
CA VAL A 165 15.01 -35.14 -2.89
C VAL A 165 14.12 -35.49 -4.07
N GLU A 166 14.69 -35.55 -5.28
CA GLU A 166 13.97 -35.92 -6.49
C GLU A 166 14.71 -37.04 -7.20
N ASN A 167 14.05 -38.19 -7.40
CA ASN A 167 14.65 -39.38 -8.03
C ASN A 167 15.99 -39.81 -7.40
N GLY A 168 16.12 -39.67 -6.08
CA GLY A 168 17.34 -40.00 -5.33
C GLY A 168 18.48 -38.97 -5.45
N LYS A 169 18.25 -37.81 -6.08
CA LYS A 169 19.20 -36.69 -6.13
C LYS A 169 18.70 -35.53 -5.27
N GLU A 170 19.56 -35.02 -4.40
CA GLU A 170 19.27 -33.83 -3.60
C GLU A 170 19.54 -32.55 -4.39
N GLY A 171 18.48 -31.76 -4.60
CA GLY A 171 18.53 -30.44 -5.19
C GLY A 171 18.28 -29.37 -4.11
N LYS A 172 19.21 -28.42 -3.98
CA LYS A 172 19.07 -27.29 -3.06
C LYS A 172 18.35 -26.12 -3.74
N TYR A 173 17.21 -25.71 -3.18
CA TYR A 173 16.42 -24.57 -3.59
C TYR A 173 16.55 -23.43 -2.57
N HIS A 174 16.59 -22.20 -3.07
CA HIS A 174 16.72 -20.96 -2.33
C HIS A 174 15.36 -20.26 -2.29
N ILE A 175 14.74 -20.21 -1.12
CA ILE A 175 13.39 -19.66 -0.95
C ILE A 175 13.49 -18.34 -0.20
N ASN A 176 13.09 -17.24 -0.86
CA ASN A 176 12.81 -15.97 -0.23
C ASN A 176 11.33 -15.96 0.13
N LEU A 177 11.05 -15.88 1.43
CA LEU A 177 9.72 -15.99 2.00
C LEU A 177 9.29 -14.65 2.60
N ILE A 178 8.15 -14.13 2.17
CA ILE A 178 7.52 -12.96 2.78
C ILE A 178 6.23 -13.40 3.47
N ASP A 179 6.19 -13.29 4.79
CA ASP A 179 4.96 -13.49 5.55
C ASP A 179 4.14 -12.20 5.53
N THR A 180 2.89 -12.29 5.09
CA THR A 180 2.02 -11.11 4.87
C THR A 180 0.96 -10.99 5.97
N PRO A 181 0.59 -9.78 6.39
CA PRO A 181 -0.54 -9.57 7.30
C PRO A 181 -1.83 -10.21 6.77
N GLY A 182 -2.67 -10.74 7.66
CA GLY A 182 -3.99 -11.27 7.31
C GLY A 182 -5.13 -10.27 7.48
N HIS A 183 -4.87 -9.14 8.12
CA HIS A 183 -5.90 -8.19 8.52
C HIS A 183 -6.15 -7.11 7.46
N ILE A 184 -7.41 -6.70 7.27
CA ILE A 184 -7.84 -5.72 6.25
C ILE A 184 -7.14 -4.36 6.42
N ASP A 185 -6.93 -3.96 7.67
CA ASP A 185 -6.28 -2.69 8.00
C ASP A 185 -4.82 -2.60 7.54
N PHE A 186 -4.16 -3.73 7.29
CA PHE A 186 -2.77 -3.80 6.80
C PHE A 186 -2.70 -4.27 5.33
N THR A 187 -3.75 -4.01 4.55
CA THR A 187 -3.81 -4.39 3.13
C THR A 187 -2.66 -3.83 2.31
N ILE A 188 -2.14 -2.65 2.64
CA ILE A 188 -0.98 -2.05 1.96
C ILE A 188 0.31 -2.85 2.12
N GLU A 189 0.49 -3.56 3.24
CA GLU A 189 1.61 -4.48 3.44
C GLU A 189 1.49 -5.70 2.51
N VAL A 190 0.26 -6.20 2.32
CA VAL A 190 -0.03 -7.29 1.37
C VAL A 190 0.20 -6.83 -0.08
N GLU A 191 -0.27 -5.63 -0.46
CA GLU A 191 0.00 -5.04 -1.78
C GLU A 191 1.52 -4.94 -2.03
N ARG A 192 2.28 -4.44 -1.05
CA ARG A 192 3.74 -4.32 -1.08
C ARG A 192 4.43 -5.65 -1.30
N ALA A 193 4.04 -6.66 -0.55
CA ALA A 193 4.58 -8.00 -0.70
C ALA A 193 4.24 -8.57 -2.09
N LEU A 194 2.97 -8.60 -2.49
CA LEU A 194 2.55 -9.23 -3.75
C LEU A 194 3.20 -8.61 -4.98
N ARG A 195 3.51 -7.30 -4.97
CA ARG A 195 4.20 -6.64 -6.08
C ARG A 195 5.62 -7.16 -6.32
N VAL A 196 6.30 -7.64 -5.27
CA VAL A 196 7.69 -8.10 -5.32
C VAL A 196 7.83 -9.62 -5.30
N LEU A 197 6.73 -10.37 -5.32
CA LEU A 197 6.77 -11.82 -5.30
C LEU A 197 6.58 -12.37 -6.71
N ASP A 198 7.16 -13.56 -6.93
CA ASP A 198 6.97 -14.31 -8.18
C ASP A 198 5.84 -15.33 -8.05
N GLY A 199 5.57 -15.82 -6.84
CA GLY A 199 4.46 -16.71 -6.55
C GLY A 199 3.94 -16.52 -5.13
N ALA A 200 2.80 -17.14 -4.84
CA ALA A 200 2.21 -17.09 -3.51
C ALA A 200 1.62 -18.43 -3.06
N VAL A 201 1.63 -18.66 -1.75
CA VAL A 201 0.90 -19.74 -1.10
C VAL A 201 -0.33 -19.13 -0.43
N MET A 202 -1.51 -19.47 -0.97
CA MET A 202 -2.79 -19.05 -0.41
C MET A 202 -3.26 -20.08 0.62
N ILE A 203 -3.18 -19.75 1.91
CA ILE A 203 -3.62 -20.63 2.99
C ILE A 203 -5.11 -20.43 3.26
N LEU A 204 -5.83 -21.55 3.33
CA LEU A 204 -7.26 -21.63 3.64
C LEU A 204 -7.48 -22.50 4.86
N CYS A 205 -8.49 -22.20 5.67
CA CYS A 205 -8.85 -23.00 6.83
C CYS A 205 -9.79 -24.15 6.42
N ALA A 206 -9.46 -25.39 6.82
CA ALA A 206 -10.24 -26.62 6.55
C ALA A 206 -11.71 -26.57 7.03
N VAL A 207 -12.01 -25.70 7.99
CA VAL A 207 -13.34 -25.53 8.58
C VAL A 207 -14.07 -24.31 8.00
N SER A 208 -13.38 -23.17 7.94
CA SER A 208 -13.99 -21.89 7.57
C SER A 208 -14.15 -21.70 6.06
N GLY A 209 -13.28 -22.35 5.26
CA GLY A 209 -13.27 -22.23 3.81
C GLY A 209 -12.92 -20.83 3.31
N VAL A 210 -13.49 -20.44 2.15
CA VAL A 210 -13.24 -19.14 1.51
C VAL A 210 -14.07 -18.05 2.17
N GLN A 211 -13.37 -17.12 2.81
CA GLN A 211 -13.93 -15.97 3.54
C GLN A 211 -13.79 -14.67 2.73
N SER A 212 -14.44 -13.59 3.17
CA SER A 212 -14.43 -12.30 2.47
C SER A 212 -13.03 -11.75 2.21
N GLN A 213 -12.13 -11.84 3.20
CA GLN A 213 -10.75 -11.34 3.03
C GLN A 213 -9.93 -12.23 2.09
N THR A 214 -10.24 -13.52 1.98
CA THR A 214 -9.62 -14.39 0.97
C THR A 214 -9.93 -13.89 -0.44
N ILE A 215 -11.16 -13.41 -0.68
CA ILE A 215 -11.55 -12.81 -1.96
C ILE A 215 -10.78 -11.51 -2.21
N THR A 216 -10.58 -10.68 -1.19
CA THR A 216 -9.75 -9.47 -1.29
C THR A 216 -8.32 -9.81 -1.66
N VAL A 217 -7.69 -10.78 -0.97
CA VAL A 217 -6.34 -11.25 -1.25
C VAL A 217 -6.24 -11.85 -2.67
N ASP A 218 -7.24 -12.61 -3.10
CA ASP A 218 -7.33 -13.13 -4.46
C ASP A 218 -7.36 -12.01 -5.51
N ARG A 219 -8.17 -10.97 -5.28
CA ARG A 219 -8.24 -9.78 -6.14
C ARG A 219 -6.90 -9.05 -6.22
N GLN A 220 -6.17 -8.96 -5.12
CA GLN A 220 -4.83 -8.36 -5.08
C GLN A 220 -3.81 -9.19 -5.87
N MET A 221 -3.82 -10.52 -5.70
CA MET A 221 -2.96 -11.42 -6.46
C MET A 221 -3.26 -11.36 -7.97
N ARG A 222 -4.53 -11.30 -8.37
CA ARG A 222 -4.93 -11.10 -9.78
C ARG A 222 -4.43 -9.78 -10.34
N ARG A 223 -4.50 -8.69 -9.57
CA ARG A 223 -4.02 -7.37 -10.02
C ARG A 223 -2.54 -7.38 -10.42
N TYR A 224 -1.72 -8.15 -9.72
CA TYR A 224 -0.29 -8.28 -10.00
C TYR A 224 0.08 -9.55 -10.78
N ASN A 225 -0.92 -10.31 -11.27
CA ASN A 225 -0.72 -11.55 -12.02
C ASN A 225 0.19 -12.56 -11.29
N VAL A 226 0.02 -12.74 -9.98
CA VAL A 226 0.86 -13.63 -9.16
C VAL A 226 0.31 -15.07 -9.17
N PRO A 227 1.06 -16.05 -9.70
CA PRO A 227 0.72 -17.47 -9.61
C PRO A 227 0.64 -17.95 -8.17
N ARG A 228 -0.28 -18.86 -7.90
CA ARG A 228 -0.57 -19.29 -6.55
C ARG A 228 -0.89 -20.77 -6.44
N ILE A 229 -0.47 -21.33 -5.32
CA ILE A 229 -0.89 -22.64 -4.85
C ILE A 229 -1.83 -22.45 -3.65
N SER A 230 -2.83 -23.31 -3.52
CA SER A 230 -3.76 -23.28 -2.39
C SER A 230 -3.37 -24.35 -1.38
N PHE A 231 -3.23 -23.97 -0.11
CA PHE A 231 -2.94 -24.90 0.98
C PHE A 231 -4.05 -24.89 2.02
N ILE A 232 -4.76 -26.01 2.15
CA ILE A 232 -5.80 -26.20 3.16
C ILE A 232 -5.13 -26.61 4.46
N ASN A 233 -5.10 -25.68 5.41
CA ASN A 233 -4.53 -25.85 6.73
C ASN A 233 -5.60 -26.20 7.77
N LYS A 234 -5.17 -26.64 8.96
CA LYS A 234 -6.02 -26.98 10.11
C LYS A 234 -6.90 -28.23 9.90
N MET A 235 -6.37 -29.21 9.16
CA MET A 235 -7.00 -30.51 8.93
C MET A 235 -7.24 -31.33 10.22
N ASP A 236 -6.58 -30.96 11.31
CA ASP A 236 -6.73 -31.49 12.67
C ASP A 236 -8.01 -31.04 13.38
N ARG A 237 -8.72 -30.03 12.85
CA ARG A 237 -9.92 -29.51 13.52
C ARG A 237 -11.18 -30.30 13.22
N MET A 238 -12.06 -30.39 14.22
CA MET A 238 -13.40 -30.95 14.05
C MET A 238 -14.18 -30.26 12.92
N GLY A 239 -14.79 -31.06 12.05
CA GLY A 239 -15.53 -30.58 10.88
C GLY A 239 -14.64 -30.17 9.70
N ALA A 240 -13.37 -30.56 9.67
CA ALA A 240 -12.49 -30.36 8.53
C ALA A 240 -13.04 -31.07 7.28
N ASN A 241 -13.32 -30.31 6.22
CA ASN A 241 -13.74 -30.86 4.94
C ASN A 241 -12.99 -30.15 3.81
N PRO A 242 -11.92 -30.75 3.28
CA PRO A 242 -11.08 -30.09 2.29
C PRO A 242 -11.73 -30.04 0.90
N PHE A 243 -12.56 -31.03 0.54
CA PHE A 243 -13.20 -31.07 -0.79
C PHE A 243 -14.23 -29.95 -0.94
N LYS A 244 -14.99 -29.65 0.12
CA LYS A 244 -15.88 -28.47 0.15
C LYS A 244 -15.12 -27.17 -0.16
N ILE A 245 -13.85 -27.08 0.22
CA ILE A 245 -13.04 -25.87 0.00
C ILE A 245 -12.58 -25.80 -1.46
N VAL A 246 -12.22 -26.93 -2.06
CA VAL A 246 -11.93 -27.02 -3.51
C VAL A 246 -13.12 -26.47 -4.30
N ASP A 247 -14.34 -26.92 -3.97
CA ASP A 247 -15.56 -26.43 -4.63
C ASP A 247 -15.79 -24.93 -4.36
N GLN A 248 -15.49 -24.45 -3.16
CA GLN A 248 -15.60 -23.02 -2.85
C GLN A 248 -14.59 -22.15 -3.61
N ILE A 249 -13.38 -22.64 -3.86
CA ILE A 249 -12.40 -21.94 -4.71
C ILE A 249 -13.00 -21.78 -6.11
N TYR A 250 -13.57 -22.86 -6.66
CA TYR A 250 -14.23 -22.81 -7.96
C TYR A 250 -15.42 -21.84 -7.99
N HIS A 251 -16.37 -21.97 -7.06
CA HIS A 251 -17.60 -21.19 -7.09
C HIS A 251 -17.46 -19.73 -6.64
N LYS A 252 -16.64 -19.45 -5.62
CA LYS A 252 -16.48 -18.10 -5.05
C LYS A 252 -15.31 -17.33 -5.64
N LEU A 253 -14.18 -18.00 -5.87
CA LEU A 253 -13.01 -17.35 -6.49
C LEU A 253 -13.06 -17.46 -8.01
N LYS A 254 -13.88 -18.34 -8.62
CA LYS A 254 -13.92 -18.52 -10.09
C LYS A 254 -12.55 -18.94 -10.65
N ILE A 255 -11.87 -19.84 -9.95
CA ILE A 255 -10.60 -20.42 -10.38
C ILE A 255 -10.78 -21.93 -10.46
N PRO A 256 -10.52 -22.55 -11.63
CA PRO A 256 -10.37 -23.99 -11.74
C PRO A 256 -9.36 -24.50 -10.72
N ALA A 257 -9.80 -25.40 -9.84
CA ALA A 257 -9.01 -25.91 -8.73
C ALA A 257 -9.25 -27.40 -8.59
N ALA A 258 -8.17 -28.16 -8.44
CA ALA A 258 -8.26 -29.59 -8.13
C ALA A 258 -7.28 -29.96 -7.01
N ALA A 259 -7.67 -30.95 -6.23
CA ALA A 259 -6.83 -31.51 -5.19
C ALA A 259 -5.68 -32.30 -5.82
N LEU A 260 -4.44 -32.03 -5.40
CA LEU A 260 -3.30 -32.89 -5.69
C LEU A 260 -3.17 -34.02 -4.65
N GLN A 261 -3.89 -33.89 -3.53
CA GLN A 261 -3.75 -34.75 -2.36
C GLN A 261 -5.10 -35.15 -1.78
N ILE A 262 -5.12 -36.30 -1.12
CA ILE A 262 -6.24 -36.77 -0.28
C ILE A 262 -5.75 -36.96 1.15
N PRO A 263 -6.50 -36.55 2.18
CA PRO A 263 -6.09 -36.76 3.55
C PRO A 263 -6.22 -38.23 3.97
N ILE A 264 -5.24 -38.71 4.73
CA ILE A 264 -5.31 -40.01 5.41
C ILE A 264 -5.83 -39.76 6.82
N GLY A 265 -7.09 -40.13 7.06
CA GLY A 265 -7.82 -39.79 8.27
C GLY A 265 -8.33 -38.34 8.27
N SER A 266 -9.03 -37.96 9.34
CA SER A 266 -9.57 -36.62 9.53
C SER A 266 -9.47 -36.19 11.00
N GLU A 267 -9.42 -34.89 11.25
CA GLU A 267 -9.40 -34.34 12.61
C GLU A 267 -8.19 -34.91 13.39
N ASP A 268 -8.39 -35.42 14.60
CA ASP A 268 -7.32 -36.00 15.42
C ASP A 268 -6.66 -37.24 14.79
N THR A 269 -7.37 -37.94 13.88
CA THR A 269 -6.85 -39.14 13.19
C THR A 269 -6.07 -38.82 11.92
N PHE A 270 -5.99 -37.54 11.53
CA PHE A 270 -5.25 -37.11 10.35
C PHE A 270 -3.76 -37.43 10.51
N ASN A 271 -3.19 -38.33 9.69
CA ASN A 271 -1.83 -38.84 9.86
C ASN A 271 -0.91 -38.63 8.63
N GLY A 272 -1.46 -38.15 7.53
CA GLY A 272 -0.70 -37.94 6.30
C GLY A 272 -1.61 -37.63 5.11
N VAL A 273 -1.03 -37.70 3.93
CA VAL A 273 -1.73 -37.41 2.66
C VAL A 273 -1.34 -38.43 1.60
N VAL A 274 -2.26 -38.76 0.70
CA VAL A 274 -1.98 -39.52 -0.53
C VAL A 274 -1.71 -38.52 -1.64
N ASP A 275 -0.58 -38.64 -2.33
CA ASP A 275 -0.26 -37.88 -3.54
C ASP A 275 -0.93 -38.54 -4.74
N LEU A 276 -1.80 -37.80 -5.44
CA LEU A 276 -2.58 -38.29 -6.59
C LEU A 276 -1.78 -38.35 -7.88
N ILE A 277 -0.62 -37.68 -7.95
CA ILE A 277 0.23 -37.68 -9.14
C ILE A 277 1.08 -38.93 -9.16
N GLU A 278 1.83 -39.20 -8.09
CA GLU A 278 2.66 -40.40 -7.98
C GLU A 278 1.90 -41.64 -7.51
N MET A 279 0.67 -41.47 -6.99
CA MET A 279 -0.14 -42.52 -6.37
C MET A 279 0.60 -43.18 -5.21
N GLU A 280 1.14 -42.36 -4.31
CA GLU A 280 1.87 -42.80 -3.11
C GLU A 280 1.28 -42.18 -1.84
N ALA A 281 1.24 -42.96 -0.76
CA ALA A 281 0.84 -42.49 0.56
C ALA A 281 2.04 -41.90 1.30
N ILE A 282 1.90 -40.66 1.76
CA ILE A 282 2.91 -39.90 2.49
C ILE A 282 2.47 -39.79 3.96
N TYR A 283 3.22 -40.43 4.85
CA TYR A 283 3.03 -40.36 6.29
C TYR A 283 4.07 -39.45 6.93
N ASN A 284 3.64 -38.67 7.93
CA ASN A 284 4.52 -37.83 8.74
C ASN A 284 4.75 -38.54 10.09
N ASP A 285 5.92 -39.15 10.23
CA ASP A 285 6.33 -39.86 11.45
C ASP A 285 7.28 -38.98 12.29
N GLY A 286 7.32 -39.25 13.60
CA GLY A 286 8.16 -38.53 14.57
C GLY A 286 7.43 -37.43 15.35
N PRO A 287 8.05 -36.88 16.41
CA PRO A 287 7.39 -35.97 17.35
C PRO A 287 6.97 -34.63 16.74
N ARG A 288 7.61 -34.23 15.63
CA ARG A 288 7.34 -33.00 14.87
C ARG A 288 7.21 -33.27 13.36
N GLY A 289 6.87 -34.51 13.00
CA GLY A 289 6.69 -34.93 11.60
C GLY A 289 7.94 -34.82 10.74
N GLU A 290 9.15 -34.90 11.34
CA GLU A 290 10.45 -34.75 10.68
C GLU A 290 10.75 -35.88 9.70
N THR A 291 10.27 -37.09 9.99
CA THR A 291 10.53 -38.27 9.17
C THR A 291 9.37 -38.49 8.22
N ILE A 292 9.61 -38.27 6.93
CA ILE A 292 8.62 -38.53 5.88
C ILE A 292 8.76 -39.98 5.42
N ARG A 293 7.70 -40.78 5.62
CA ARG A 293 7.63 -42.14 5.10
C ARG A 293 6.71 -42.18 3.90
N ARG A 294 7.27 -42.41 2.71
CA ARG A 294 6.53 -42.64 1.47
C ARG A 294 6.30 -44.13 1.28
N SER A 295 5.06 -44.51 1.01
CA SER A 295 4.64 -45.89 0.75
C SER A 295 3.87 -45.95 -0.57
N LYS A 296 4.18 -46.93 -1.41
CA LYS A 296 3.39 -47.20 -2.63
C LYS A 296 2.05 -47.87 -2.33
N GLU A 297 1.92 -48.46 -1.13
CA GLU A 297 0.68 -49.06 -0.68
C GLU A 297 -0.22 -47.98 -0.08
N ILE A 298 -1.27 -47.63 -0.83
CA ILE A 298 -2.36 -46.74 -0.38
C ILE A 298 -3.35 -47.58 0.44
N PRO A 299 -3.89 -47.07 1.56
CA PRO A 299 -4.94 -47.76 2.31
C PRO A 299 -6.13 -48.15 1.42
N GLU A 300 -6.61 -49.39 1.52
CA GLU A 300 -7.67 -49.92 0.65
C GLU A 300 -8.94 -49.06 0.67
N GLU A 301 -9.31 -48.54 1.84
CA GLU A 301 -10.46 -47.64 2.03
C GLU A 301 -10.38 -46.34 1.20
N LEU A 302 -9.15 -45.88 0.89
CA LEU A 302 -8.90 -44.64 0.17
C LEU A 302 -8.61 -44.86 -1.32
N MET A 303 -8.42 -46.10 -1.76
CA MET A 303 -8.00 -46.39 -3.14
C MET A 303 -9.06 -45.97 -4.17
N GLU A 304 -10.33 -46.28 -3.91
CA GLU A 304 -11.44 -45.89 -4.79
C GLU A 304 -11.57 -44.36 -4.85
N LEU A 305 -11.47 -43.69 -3.71
CA LEU A 305 -11.49 -42.23 -3.62
C LEU A 305 -10.29 -41.60 -4.36
N ALA A 306 -9.10 -42.19 -4.24
CA ALA A 306 -7.88 -41.74 -4.92
C ALA A 306 -8.00 -41.83 -6.44
N GLN A 307 -8.53 -42.94 -6.95
CA GLN A 307 -8.79 -43.09 -8.39
C GLN A 307 -9.82 -42.07 -8.87
N ALA A 308 -10.96 -41.94 -8.18
CA ALA A 308 -12.00 -40.98 -8.56
C ALA A 308 -11.49 -39.53 -8.58
N ARG A 309 -10.72 -39.12 -7.56
CA ARG A 309 -10.16 -37.77 -7.49
C ARG A 309 -9.03 -37.53 -8.48
N ARG A 310 -8.25 -38.56 -8.82
CA ARG A 310 -7.25 -38.47 -9.88
C ARG A 310 -7.91 -38.25 -11.24
N SER A 311 -9.03 -38.91 -11.52
CA SER A 311 -9.80 -38.65 -12.75
C SER A 311 -10.29 -37.21 -12.81
N ILE A 312 -10.89 -36.70 -11.72
CA ILE A 312 -11.33 -35.31 -11.62
C ILE A 312 -10.16 -34.33 -11.82
N LEU A 313 -8.98 -34.63 -11.29
CA LEU A 313 -7.77 -33.82 -11.50
C LEU A 313 -7.40 -33.76 -13.00
N ILE A 314 -7.38 -34.90 -13.68
CA ILE A 314 -7.05 -34.98 -15.10
C ILE A 314 -8.12 -34.26 -15.95
N GLU A 315 -9.40 -34.47 -15.66
CA GLU A 315 -10.52 -33.77 -16.31
C GLU A 315 -10.40 -32.25 -16.15
N THR A 316 -10.17 -31.77 -14.93
CA THR A 316 -10.01 -30.34 -14.64
C THR A 316 -8.77 -29.77 -15.33
N LEU A 317 -7.69 -30.55 -15.47
CA LEU A 317 -6.49 -30.15 -16.20
C LEU A 317 -6.73 -30.11 -17.72
N ALA A 318 -7.52 -31.03 -18.28
CA ALA A 318 -7.92 -31.03 -19.68
C ALA A 318 -8.72 -29.77 -20.06
N ASP A 319 -9.49 -29.20 -19.13
CA ASP A 319 -10.23 -27.95 -19.37
C ASP A 319 -9.31 -26.71 -19.49
N VAL A 320 -8.08 -26.76 -18.97
CA VAL A 320 -7.19 -25.59 -18.85
C VAL A 320 -5.87 -25.70 -19.63
N ASP A 321 -5.41 -26.93 -19.92
CA ASP A 321 -4.16 -27.23 -20.61
C ASP A 321 -4.40 -28.04 -21.91
N ASP A 322 -3.95 -27.49 -23.03
CA ASP A 322 -4.23 -28.04 -24.36
C ASP A 322 -3.57 -29.41 -24.59
N GLU A 323 -2.38 -29.67 -24.02
CA GLU A 323 -1.69 -30.96 -24.22
C GLU A 323 -2.40 -32.10 -23.45
N ILE A 324 -2.86 -31.82 -22.23
CA ILE A 324 -3.66 -32.80 -21.48
C ILE A 324 -5.03 -32.98 -22.13
N ALA A 325 -5.63 -31.92 -22.70
CA ALA A 325 -6.88 -32.01 -23.43
C ALA A 325 -6.79 -32.99 -24.61
N GLU A 326 -5.72 -32.90 -25.42
CA GLU A 326 -5.49 -33.83 -26.53
C GLU A 326 -5.33 -35.28 -26.06
N ILE A 327 -4.52 -35.51 -25.01
CA ILE A 327 -4.31 -36.85 -24.45
C ILE A 327 -5.61 -37.44 -23.90
N PHE A 328 -6.43 -36.61 -23.23
CA PHE A 328 -7.70 -37.01 -22.65
C PHE A 328 -8.75 -37.34 -23.73
N LEU A 329 -8.84 -36.53 -24.80
CA LEU A 329 -9.73 -36.78 -25.94
C LEU A 329 -9.37 -38.05 -26.72
N ASP A 330 -8.08 -38.40 -26.74
CA ASP A 330 -7.56 -39.65 -27.30
C ASP A 330 -7.81 -40.88 -26.40
N GLU A 331 -8.50 -40.72 -25.27
CA GLU A 331 -8.75 -41.75 -24.25
C GLU A 331 -7.44 -42.39 -23.71
N LYS A 332 -6.33 -41.63 -23.70
CA LYS A 332 -5.04 -42.08 -23.16
C LYS A 332 -4.83 -41.53 -21.75
N GLU A 333 -4.21 -42.33 -20.88
CA GLU A 333 -3.80 -41.85 -19.55
C GLU A 333 -2.49 -41.05 -19.64
N PRO A 334 -2.44 -39.79 -19.15
CA PRO A 334 -1.22 -39.00 -19.14
C PRO A 334 -0.21 -39.56 -18.13
N THR A 335 1.08 -39.47 -18.49
CA THR A 335 2.17 -39.88 -17.58
C THR A 335 2.32 -38.90 -16.42
N ASN A 336 2.89 -39.36 -15.29
CA ASN A 336 3.07 -38.51 -14.10
C ASN A 336 3.91 -37.24 -14.40
N LEU A 337 4.88 -37.32 -15.31
CA LEU A 337 5.67 -36.16 -15.74
C LEU A 337 4.81 -35.16 -16.51
N GLN A 338 4.00 -35.63 -17.46
CA GLN A 338 3.07 -34.78 -18.20
C GLN A 338 2.06 -34.09 -17.27
N ILE A 339 1.54 -34.81 -16.26
CA ILE A 339 0.65 -34.20 -15.26
C ILE A 339 1.38 -33.08 -14.49
N LYS A 340 2.60 -33.33 -14.00
CA LYS A 340 3.38 -32.30 -13.28
C LYS A 340 3.68 -31.07 -14.15
N GLU A 341 4.07 -31.28 -15.40
CA GLU A 341 4.35 -30.20 -16.36
C GLU A 341 3.08 -29.41 -16.70
N ALA A 342 1.95 -30.08 -16.89
CA ALA A 342 0.66 -29.43 -17.13
C ALA A 342 0.19 -28.61 -15.93
N VAL A 343 0.28 -29.16 -14.71
CA VAL A 343 -0.03 -28.42 -13.47
C VAL A 343 0.85 -27.17 -13.38
N ARG A 344 2.16 -27.29 -13.64
CA ARG A 344 3.08 -26.15 -13.62
C ARG A 344 2.69 -25.09 -14.66
N ARG A 345 2.50 -25.47 -15.93
CA ARG A 345 2.12 -24.54 -17.01
C ARG A 345 0.80 -23.83 -16.70
N ALA A 346 -0.22 -24.57 -16.29
CA ALA A 346 -1.53 -24.01 -15.95
C ALA A 346 -1.49 -23.09 -14.71
N THR A 347 -0.65 -23.40 -13.72
CA THR A 347 -0.44 -22.57 -12.52
C THR A 347 0.23 -21.25 -12.87
N ILE A 348 1.33 -21.29 -13.63
CA ILE A 348 2.07 -20.09 -14.07
C ILE A 348 1.20 -19.21 -14.98
N ALA A 349 0.34 -19.82 -15.82
CA ALA A 349 -0.61 -19.12 -16.66
C ALA A 349 -1.84 -18.55 -15.90
N LEU A 350 -1.93 -18.72 -14.58
CA LEU A 350 -3.04 -18.26 -13.72
C LEU A 350 -4.41 -18.89 -14.04
N LYS A 351 -4.43 -19.98 -14.81
CA LYS A 351 -5.67 -20.68 -15.21
C LYS A 351 -6.11 -21.74 -14.20
N PHE A 352 -5.19 -22.23 -13.40
CA PHE A 352 -5.42 -23.33 -12.45
C PHE A 352 -4.74 -23.03 -11.11
N THR A 353 -5.33 -23.50 -10.01
CA THR A 353 -4.67 -23.52 -8.70
C THR A 353 -4.59 -24.96 -8.17
N PRO A 354 -3.39 -25.51 -7.95
CA PRO A 354 -3.25 -26.79 -7.27
C PRO A 354 -3.63 -26.64 -5.80
N VAL A 355 -4.39 -27.60 -5.27
CA VAL A 355 -4.82 -27.61 -3.87
C VAL A 355 -4.10 -28.73 -3.10
N LEU A 356 -3.34 -28.32 -2.08
CA LEU A 356 -2.64 -29.19 -1.14
C LEU A 356 -3.32 -29.14 0.23
N MET A 357 -3.03 -30.11 1.09
CA MET A 357 -3.71 -30.27 2.38
C MET A 357 -2.71 -30.59 3.48
N GLY A 358 -2.95 -30.07 4.69
CA GLY A 358 -2.12 -30.38 5.86
C GLY A 358 -2.56 -29.70 7.15
N SER A 359 -1.74 -29.88 8.19
CA SER A 359 -1.91 -29.17 9.46
C SER A 359 -0.55 -28.67 9.96
N ALA A 360 -0.39 -27.34 9.96
CA ALA A 360 0.79 -26.69 10.51
C ALA A 360 0.85 -26.75 12.05
N LEU A 361 -0.27 -26.96 12.74
CA LEU A 361 -0.29 -27.09 14.20
C LEU A 361 0.11 -28.52 14.62
N ALA A 362 -0.43 -29.52 13.93
CA ALA A 362 -0.15 -30.93 14.19
C ALA A 362 1.15 -31.43 13.53
N ASP A 363 1.93 -30.54 12.91
CA ASP A 363 3.21 -30.88 12.27
C ASP A 363 3.10 -31.91 11.13
N LYS A 364 1.99 -31.86 10.36
CA LYS A 364 1.66 -32.85 9.33
C LYS A 364 1.50 -32.21 7.96
N SER A 365 2.16 -32.81 6.97
CA SER A 365 2.02 -32.52 5.53
C SER A 365 2.36 -31.08 5.09
N VAL A 366 3.28 -30.42 5.79
CA VAL A 366 3.85 -29.11 5.39
C VAL A 366 4.97 -29.29 4.36
N GLN A 367 5.75 -30.36 4.43
CA GLN A 367 6.86 -30.63 3.51
C GLN A 367 6.39 -30.90 2.07
N PRO A 368 5.31 -31.65 1.81
CA PRO A 368 4.75 -31.77 0.46
C PRO A 368 4.34 -30.43 -0.16
N MET A 369 3.88 -29.46 0.65
CA MET A 369 3.64 -28.10 0.18
C MET A 369 4.95 -27.41 -0.22
N LEU A 370 6.06 -27.60 0.50
CA LEU A 370 7.37 -27.06 0.10
C LEU A 370 7.89 -27.68 -1.20
N ASP A 371 7.67 -28.98 -1.39
CA ASP A 371 7.98 -29.66 -2.65
C ASP A 371 7.14 -29.07 -3.79
N ALA A 372 5.83 -28.87 -3.57
CA ALA A 372 4.93 -28.25 -4.54
C ALA A 372 5.27 -26.79 -4.87
N VAL A 373 5.80 -26.01 -3.91
CA VAL A 373 6.34 -24.66 -4.16
C VAL A 373 7.50 -24.74 -5.15
N CYS A 374 8.39 -25.72 -5.01
CA CYS A 374 9.52 -25.88 -5.93
C CYS A 374 9.03 -26.30 -7.32
N ASP A 375 8.01 -27.17 -7.37
CA ASP A 375 7.56 -27.83 -8.59
C ASP A 375 6.61 -27.00 -9.43
N TYR A 376 5.69 -26.25 -8.81
CA TYR A 376 4.60 -25.60 -9.54
C TYR A 376 4.70 -24.07 -9.54
N LEU A 377 5.38 -23.44 -8.58
CA LEU A 377 5.56 -21.99 -8.58
C LEU A 377 6.71 -21.56 -9.50
N PRO A 378 6.62 -20.35 -10.08
CA PRO A 378 7.61 -19.88 -11.05
C PRO A 378 8.94 -19.53 -10.39
N ASN A 379 9.98 -19.51 -11.22
CA ASN A 379 11.26 -18.88 -10.87
C ASN A 379 11.31 -17.43 -11.40
N PRO A 380 12.31 -16.62 -10.98
CA PRO A 380 12.41 -15.22 -11.40
C PRO A 380 12.69 -15.00 -12.90
N ILE A 381 12.97 -16.06 -13.66
CA ILE A 381 13.17 -15.98 -15.11
C ILE A 381 11.83 -16.10 -15.85
N GLU A 382 10.91 -16.91 -15.34
CA GLU A 382 9.62 -17.21 -15.98
C GLU A 382 8.60 -16.08 -15.82
N VAL A 383 8.72 -15.26 -14.77
CA VAL A 383 7.80 -14.14 -14.52
C VAL A 383 8.14 -12.93 -15.39
N GLU A 384 7.14 -12.43 -16.12
CA GLU A 384 7.27 -11.19 -16.88
C GLU A 384 7.21 -9.96 -15.96
N ASN A 385 8.33 -9.23 -15.88
CA ASN A 385 8.42 -7.99 -15.10
C ASN A 385 8.51 -6.78 -16.03
N LEU A 386 7.66 -5.77 -15.81
CA LEU A 386 7.60 -4.55 -16.60
C LEU A 386 8.10 -3.33 -15.80
N ALA A 387 8.93 -2.51 -16.45
CA ALA A 387 9.29 -1.16 -16.05
C ALA A 387 8.67 -0.13 -17.01
N LEU A 388 8.66 1.13 -16.62
CA LEU A 388 8.20 2.27 -17.41
C LEU A 388 9.40 3.15 -17.80
N ASP A 389 9.56 3.43 -19.09
CA ASP A 389 10.63 4.27 -19.59
C ASP A 389 10.23 5.76 -19.57
N LYS A 390 10.82 6.54 -18.64
CA LYS A 390 10.52 7.98 -18.49
C LYS A 390 10.93 8.80 -19.71
N ALA A 391 11.93 8.36 -20.48
CA ALA A 391 12.36 9.09 -21.68
C ALA A 391 11.40 8.88 -22.85
N LYS A 392 10.55 7.85 -22.80
CA LYS A 392 9.60 7.48 -23.85
C LYS A 392 8.15 7.51 -23.37
N ASP A 393 7.78 8.54 -22.60
CA ASP A 393 6.38 8.77 -22.16
C ASP A 393 5.81 7.57 -21.39
N GLU A 394 6.61 7.01 -20.48
CA GLU A 394 6.26 5.87 -19.60
C GLU A 394 5.84 4.59 -20.33
N LYS A 395 6.34 4.38 -21.56
CA LYS A 395 6.09 3.12 -22.28
C LYS A 395 6.62 1.91 -21.50
N PRO A 396 5.85 0.81 -21.45
CA PRO A 396 6.27 -0.40 -20.74
C PRO A 396 7.45 -1.07 -21.46
N VAL A 397 8.48 -1.42 -20.68
CA VAL A 397 9.69 -2.13 -21.11
C VAL A 397 9.83 -3.40 -20.28
N LYS A 398 10.05 -4.53 -20.95
CA LYS A 398 10.29 -5.81 -20.29
C LYS A 398 11.68 -5.82 -19.63
N LEU A 399 11.73 -6.20 -18.36
CA LEU A 399 12.98 -6.43 -17.61
C LEU A 399 13.38 -7.89 -17.72
N VAL A 400 14.69 -8.12 -17.67
CA VAL A 400 15.28 -9.46 -17.75
C VAL A 400 16.14 -9.72 -16.54
N SER A 401 15.90 -10.85 -15.88
CA SER A 401 16.69 -11.33 -14.74
C SER A 401 18.07 -11.82 -15.19
N TYR A 402 18.99 -10.90 -15.48
CA TYR A 402 20.38 -11.21 -15.87
C TYR A 402 21.36 -10.25 -15.19
N ASN A 403 22.43 -10.80 -14.57
CA ASN A 403 23.34 -10.00 -13.74
C ASN A 403 24.22 -9.04 -14.55
N SER A 404 24.50 -9.37 -15.81
CA SER A 404 25.38 -8.54 -16.66
C SER A 404 24.68 -7.33 -17.26
N LEU A 405 23.35 -7.25 -17.13
CA LEU A 405 22.58 -6.09 -17.57
C LEU A 405 22.69 -4.92 -16.57
N PRO A 406 22.31 -3.70 -16.98
CA PRO A 406 22.33 -2.56 -16.07
C PRO A 406 21.34 -2.75 -14.91
N PHE A 407 21.72 -2.23 -13.73
CA PHE A 407 20.99 -2.44 -12.49
C PHE A 407 19.61 -1.77 -12.48
N VAL A 408 18.59 -2.53 -12.08
CA VAL A 408 17.24 -2.05 -11.75
C VAL A 408 16.76 -2.78 -10.50
N GLY A 409 16.47 -2.02 -9.43
CA GLY A 409 15.93 -2.53 -8.18
C GLY A 409 14.77 -1.70 -7.66
N LEU A 410 13.83 -2.33 -6.97
CA LEU A 410 12.66 -1.68 -6.37
C LEU A 410 12.73 -1.75 -4.85
N ALA A 411 12.66 -0.60 -4.18
CA ALA A 411 12.44 -0.54 -2.76
C ALA A 411 10.96 -0.76 -2.45
N PHE A 412 10.65 -1.76 -1.62
CA PHE A 412 9.25 -2.12 -1.33
C PHE A 412 8.90 -2.12 0.15
N LYS A 413 9.88 -2.23 1.05
CA LYS A 413 9.67 -2.13 2.49
C LYS A 413 10.74 -1.25 3.11
N LEU A 414 10.32 -0.38 4.01
CA LEU A 414 11.21 0.43 4.84
C LEU A 414 11.05 -0.01 6.29
N GLU A 415 12.17 -0.13 6.98
CA GLU A 415 12.19 -0.48 8.39
C GLU A 415 13.27 0.36 9.06
N GLU A 416 12.94 1.01 10.17
CA GLU A 416 13.93 1.78 10.92
C GLU A 416 14.33 0.99 12.15
N SER A 417 15.58 0.52 12.14
CA SER A 417 16.17 -0.19 13.28
C SER A 417 16.99 0.77 14.15
N ASN A 418 17.40 0.32 15.33
CA ASN A 418 18.36 1.04 16.18
C ASN A 418 19.69 1.35 15.47
N TYR A 419 20.02 0.62 14.40
CA TYR A 419 21.24 0.78 13.60
C TYR A 419 21.04 1.69 12.37
N GLY A 420 19.85 2.28 12.22
CA GLY A 420 19.47 3.16 11.11
C GLY A 420 18.40 2.55 10.21
N GLN A 421 18.05 3.31 9.16
CA GLN A 421 17.05 2.93 8.16
C GLN A 421 17.55 1.78 7.27
N LEU A 422 16.79 0.69 7.29
CA LEU A 422 16.87 -0.45 6.40
C LEU A 422 15.85 -0.28 5.26
N THR A 423 16.32 -0.41 4.04
CA THR A 423 15.48 -0.41 2.83
C THR A 423 15.55 -1.78 2.18
N TYR A 424 14.42 -2.49 2.10
CA TYR A 424 14.34 -3.76 1.40
C TYR A 424 14.16 -3.52 -0.09
N ILE A 425 15.07 -4.10 -0.87
CA ILE A 425 15.14 -3.95 -2.32
C ILE A 425 15.06 -5.33 -2.97
N ARG A 426 14.15 -5.45 -3.96
CA ARG A 426 14.15 -6.55 -4.92
C ARG A 426 14.95 -6.15 -6.15
N VAL A 427 15.93 -6.95 -6.54
CA VAL A 427 16.73 -6.73 -7.76
C VAL A 427 16.08 -7.46 -8.92
N TYR A 428 15.63 -6.73 -9.94
CA TYR A 428 15.02 -7.33 -11.13
C TYR A 428 16.05 -7.58 -12.23
N GLN A 429 17.00 -6.67 -12.40
CA GLN A 429 17.99 -6.72 -13.47
C GLN A 429 19.34 -6.23 -12.94
N GLY A 430 20.42 -6.81 -13.47
CA GLY A 430 21.79 -6.47 -13.08
C GLY A 430 22.20 -7.01 -11.71
N SER A 431 23.29 -6.50 -11.17
CA SER A 431 23.73 -6.81 -9.81
C SER A 431 24.05 -5.56 -9.00
N MET A 432 23.84 -5.66 -7.69
CA MET A 432 24.14 -4.60 -6.72
C MET A 432 25.33 -5.00 -5.87
N LYS A 433 26.36 -4.15 -5.83
CA LYS A 433 27.59 -4.38 -5.07
C LYS A 433 27.74 -3.39 -3.93
N LYS A 434 28.37 -3.83 -2.84
CA LYS A 434 28.76 -2.93 -1.74
C LYS A 434 29.63 -1.79 -2.27
N GLY A 435 29.27 -0.55 -1.96
CA GLY A 435 29.96 0.67 -2.41
C GLY A 435 29.53 1.22 -3.76
N MET A 436 28.61 0.54 -4.47
CA MET A 436 28.06 1.00 -5.74
C MET A 436 27.25 2.30 -5.57
N ASN A 437 27.32 3.19 -6.56
CA ASN A 437 26.43 4.33 -6.64
C ASN A 437 25.22 3.96 -7.49
N VAL A 438 24.03 4.19 -6.94
CA VAL A 438 22.74 4.02 -7.62
C VAL A 438 22.03 5.38 -7.68
N TYR A 439 21.03 5.48 -8.53
CA TYR A 439 20.22 6.69 -8.68
C TYR A 439 18.77 6.38 -8.39
N ASN A 440 18.10 7.22 -7.60
CA ASN A 440 16.68 7.10 -7.35
C ASN A 440 15.92 7.68 -8.55
N ALA A 441 15.14 6.87 -9.26
CA ALA A 441 14.45 7.27 -10.47
C ALA A 441 13.43 8.40 -10.26
N ARG A 442 12.85 8.54 -9.07
CA ARG A 442 11.84 9.58 -8.76
C ARG A 442 12.48 10.94 -8.46
N THR A 443 13.61 10.94 -7.75
CA THR A 443 14.26 12.18 -7.27
C THR A 443 15.52 12.55 -8.02
N ASP A 444 16.01 11.67 -8.92
CA ASP A 444 17.30 11.75 -9.62
C ASP A 444 18.51 11.93 -8.69
N LYS A 445 18.33 11.64 -7.40
CA LYS A 445 19.39 11.74 -6.40
C LYS A 445 20.30 10.52 -6.47
N LYS A 446 21.60 10.80 -6.49
CA LYS A 446 22.65 9.78 -6.39
C LYS A 446 22.78 9.30 -4.96
N VAL A 447 22.69 7.99 -4.75
CA VAL A 447 22.82 7.34 -3.45
C VAL A 447 23.93 6.30 -3.53
N LYS A 448 24.79 6.25 -2.50
CA LYS A 448 25.83 5.22 -2.39
C LYS A 448 25.33 4.10 -1.49
N ILE A 449 25.46 2.85 -1.93
CA ILE A 449 25.10 1.66 -1.13
C ILE A 449 26.25 1.33 -0.18
N PRO A 450 26.13 1.54 1.14
CA PRO A 450 27.25 1.36 2.05
C PRO A 450 27.42 -0.10 2.49
N ARG A 451 26.30 -0.80 2.70
CA ARG A 451 26.23 -2.16 3.25
C ARG A 451 24.96 -2.85 2.72
N ILE A 452 25.10 -4.11 2.34
CA ILE A 452 24.03 -4.98 1.87
C ILE A 452 23.93 -6.14 2.84
N VAL A 453 22.72 -6.45 3.30
CA VAL A 453 22.45 -7.56 4.20
C VAL A 453 21.29 -8.40 3.70
N ARG A 454 21.33 -9.70 3.98
CA ARG A 454 20.17 -10.57 3.91
C ARG A 454 19.55 -10.64 5.29
N MET A 455 18.25 -10.37 5.34
CA MET A 455 17.49 -10.38 6.59
C MET A 455 16.96 -11.78 6.86
N HIS A 456 17.09 -12.22 8.10
CA HIS A 456 16.45 -13.42 8.61
C HIS A 456 15.68 -13.06 9.88
N SER A 457 14.44 -12.57 9.71
CA SER A 457 13.67 -11.98 10.81
C SER A 457 14.53 -10.88 11.48
N ASN A 458 15.10 -11.12 12.65
CA ASN A 458 15.92 -10.16 13.39
C ASN A 458 17.45 -10.33 13.20
N GLU A 459 17.91 -11.39 12.54
CA GLU A 459 19.34 -11.65 12.32
C GLU A 459 19.79 -11.13 10.94
N MET A 460 20.99 -10.56 10.88
CA MET A 460 21.53 -9.93 9.66
C MET A 460 22.76 -10.68 9.16
N GLU A 461 22.72 -11.13 7.90
CA GLU A 461 23.86 -11.74 7.21
C GLU A 461 24.46 -10.74 6.21
N ASP A 462 25.74 -10.41 6.37
CA ASP A 462 26.46 -9.50 5.47
C ASP A 462 26.81 -10.16 4.13
N VAL A 463 26.40 -9.53 3.03
CA VAL A 463 26.67 -10.05 1.68
C VAL A 463 27.39 -8.98 0.83
N PRO A 464 28.45 -9.34 0.07
CA PRO A 464 29.21 -8.37 -0.73
C PRO A 464 28.49 -7.93 -2.01
N GLU A 465 27.68 -8.82 -2.60
CA GLU A 465 26.98 -8.63 -3.87
C GLU A 465 25.65 -9.40 -3.89
N ILE A 466 24.62 -8.81 -4.50
CA ILE A 466 23.31 -9.43 -4.72
C ILE A 466 23.00 -9.37 -6.22
N GLY A 467 22.56 -10.50 -6.77
CA GLY A 467 22.23 -10.64 -8.20
C GLY A 467 20.75 -10.41 -8.51
N ALA A 468 20.41 -10.47 -9.79
CA ALA A 468 19.03 -10.42 -10.27
C ALA A 468 18.20 -11.58 -9.69
N GLY A 469 16.93 -11.29 -9.41
CA GLY A 469 15.94 -12.22 -8.85
C GLY A 469 15.98 -12.37 -7.33
N GLU A 470 16.90 -11.72 -6.63
CA GLU A 470 17.05 -11.82 -5.17
C GLU A 470 16.49 -10.59 -4.43
N ILE A 471 16.19 -10.79 -3.14
CA ILE A 471 15.75 -9.75 -2.21
C ILE A 471 16.85 -9.51 -1.18
N CYS A 472 17.12 -8.25 -0.88
CA CYS A 472 18.11 -7.85 0.13
C CYS A 472 17.65 -6.59 0.87
N ALA A 473 18.32 -6.27 1.97
CA ALA A 473 18.16 -4.98 2.64
C ALA A 473 19.45 -4.17 2.58
N VAL A 474 19.33 -2.85 2.46
CA VAL A 474 20.44 -1.90 2.42
C VAL A 474 20.33 -0.87 3.54
N PHE A 475 21.47 -0.50 4.11
CA PHE A 475 21.52 0.50 5.19
C PHE A 475 21.71 1.91 4.66
N GLY A 476 21.11 2.89 5.33
CA GLY A 476 21.44 4.31 5.15
C GLY A 476 21.03 4.88 3.79
N VAL A 477 20.08 4.23 3.13
CA VAL A 477 19.47 4.70 1.89
C VAL A 477 18.17 5.40 2.25
N ASP A 478 18.14 6.73 2.12
CA ASP A 478 16.92 7.51 2.29
C ASP A 478 16.08 7.43 1.01
N CYS A 479 14.91 6.82 1.13
CA CYS A 479 13.93 6.68 0.05
C CYS A 479 12.52 6.47 0.62
N ALA A 480 11.53 6.52 -0.25
CA ALA A 480 10.15 6.13 0.05
C ALA A 480 9.89 4.71 -0.46
N SER A 481 8.92 4.03 0.15
CA SER A 481 8.45 2.75 -0.38
C SER A 481 7.87 2.94 -1.79
N GLY A 482 8.24 2.06 -2.72
CA GLY A 482 7.91 2.16 -4.14
C GLY A 482 8.96 2.87 -5.00
N ASP A 483 10.01 3.44 -4.41
CA ASP A 483 11.09 4.08 -5.19
C ASP A 483 11.91 3.04 -5.97
N THR A 484 12.21 3.36 -7.23
CA THR A 484 13.07 2.53 -8.10
C THR A 484 14.50 3.06 -8.08
N PHE A 485 15.48 2.17 -7.99
CA PHE A 485 16.90 2.47 -8.10
C PHE A 485 17.48 1.92 -9.39
N THR A 486 18.25 2.74 -10.11
CA THR A 486 18.95 2.36 -11.34
C THR A 486 20.45 2.66 -11.26
N ASP A 487 21.20 2.25 -12.27
CA ASP A 487 22.63 2.56 -12.43
C ASP A 487 22.93 4.02 -12.84
N GLY A 488 21.90 4.78 -13.18
CA GLY A 488 21.96 6.17 -13.65
C GLY A 488 22.01 6.35 -15.17
N GLY A 489 22.23 5.28 -15.93
CA GLY A 489 22.15 5.28 -17.38
C GLY A 489 20.74 5.00 -17.90
N LEU A 490 19.96 4.21 -17.15
CA LEU A 490 18.60 3.85 -17.51
C LEU A 490 17.56 4.77 -16.84
N PRO A 491 16.71 5.48 -17.62
CA PRO A 491 15.60 6.29 -17.12
C PRO A 491 14.36 5.43 -16.81
N TYR A 492 14.55 4.28 -16.16
CA TYR A 492 13.48 3.33 -15.87
C TYR A 492 12.88 3.59 -14.49
N SER A 493 11.55 3.45 -14.41
CA SER A 493 10.79 3.48 -13.16
C SER A 493 9.87 2.28 -13.12
N MET A 494 9.77 1.59 -11.99
CA MET A 494 8.73 0.57 -11.83
C MET A 494 7.36 1.22 -11.73
N SER A 495 6.31 0.46 -12.05
CA SER A 495 4.92 0.90 -11.86
C SER A 495 4.64 1.18 -10.38
N SER A 496 3.88 2.23 -10.10
CA SER A 496 3.44 2.54 -8.74
C SER A 496 2.55 1.44 -8.19
N MET A 497 2.59 1.28 -6.87
CA MET A 497 1.64 0.44 -6.14
C MET A 497 0.23 1.03 -6.18
N PHE A 498 -0.78 0.17 -6.14
CA PHE A 498 -2.12 0.62 -5.80
C PHE A 498 -2.18 0.94 -4.30
N VAL A 499 -2.37 2.22 -3.97
CA VAL A 499 -2.57 2.67 -2.60
C VAL A 499 -4.06 2.95 -2.40
N PRO A 500 -4.76 2.16 -1.56
CA PRO A 500 -6.16 2.43 -1.25
C PRO A 500 -6.34 3.78 -0.55
N ASP A 501 -7.53 4.38 -0.67
CA ASP A 501 -7.84 5.60 0.06
C ASP A 501 -8.14 5.31 1.53
N ALA A 502 -7.72 6.24 2.39
CA ALA A 502 -7.94 6.17 3.82
C ALA A 502 -9.44 6.30 4.14
N VAL A 503 -9.92 5.44 5.04
CA VAL A 503 -11.35 5.25 5.31
C VAL A 503 -11.77 5.85 6.66
N ILE A 504 -10.81 6.01 7.58
CA ILE A 504 -11.04 6.59 8.91
C ILE A 504 -10.07 7.74 9.15
N SER A 505 -10.56 8.80 9.77
CA SER A 505 -9.76 9.93 10.22
C SER A 505 -9.96 10.16 11.72
N LEU A 506 -8.86 10.46 12.42
CA LEU A 506 -8.82 10.79 13.85
C LEU A 506 -8.04 12.08 14.06
N SER A 507 -8.50 12.93 14.98
CA SER A 507 -7.73 14.06 15.48
C SER A 507 -6.73 13.56 16.51
N ILE A 508 -5.49 14.04 16.44
CA ILE A 508 -4.42 13.63 17.34
C ILE A 508 -3.64 14.84 17.84
N LYS A 509 -3.34 14.84 19.14
CA LYS A 509 -2.59 15.91 19.80
C LYS A 509 -1.63 15.35 20.84
N PRO A 510 -0.37 15.82 20.93
CA PRO A 510 0.51 15.44 22.03
C PRO A 510 -0.02 15.99 23.37
N LYS A 511 -0.05 15.17 24.41
CA LYS A 511 -0.47 15.58 25.76
C LYS A 511 0.41 16.71 26.31
N HIS A 512 1.71 16.64 26.03
CA HIS A 512 2.68 17.62 26.48
C HIS A 512 3.27 18.38 25.29
N SER A 513 3.31 19.71 25.39
CA SER A 513 3.89 20.56 24.35
C SER A 513 5.39 20.32 24.11
N LYS A 514 6.10 19.72 25.08
CA LYS A 514 7.54 19.39 24.97
C LYS A 514 7.80 18.28 23.95
N ASP A 515 6.80 17.44 23.69
CA ASP A 515 6.95 16.26 22.84
C ASP A 515 6.76 16.58 21.35
N GLY A 516 6.46 17.83 21.00
CA GLY A 516 6.13 18.24 19.63
C GLY A 516 7.21 17.91 18.58
N SER A 517 8.49 17.94 18.96
CA SER A 517 9.60 17.57 18.06
C SER A 517 9.61 16.07 17.75
N ASN A 518 9.45 15.22 18.78
CA ASN A 518 9.39 13.77 18.60
C ASN A 518 8.11 13.36 17.88
N PHE A 519 6.99 14.03 18.18
CA PHE A 519 5.71 13.84 17.48
C PHE A 519 5.84 14.11 15.97
N SER A 520 6.44 15.24 15.59
CA SER A 520 6.64 15.59 14.17
C SER A 520 7.57 14.59 13.45
N LYS A 521 8.62 14.12 14.13
CA LYS A 521 9.53 13.08 13.60
C LYS A 521 8.82 11.75 13.40
N ALA A 522 8.00 11.31 14.37
CA ALA A 522 7.25 10.06 14.29
C ALA A 522 6.27 10.09 13.11
N MET A 523 5.49 11.17 12.96
CA MET A 523 4.55 11.36 11.84
C MET A 523 5.25 11.29 10.48
N ALA A 524 6.35 12.04 10.31
CA ALA A 524 7.11 12.05 9.06
C ALA A 524 7.78 10.71 8.74
N ARG A 525 8.07 9.89 9.75
CA ARG A 525 8.54 8.51 9.55
C ARG A 525 7.41 7.60 9.11
N PHE A 526 6.31 7.56 9.84
CA PHE A 526 5.20 6.64 9.54
C PHE A 526 4.59 6.93 8.17
N GLN A 527 4.50 8.19 7.76
CA GLN A 527 4.04 8.56 6.41
C GLN A 527 4.98 8.08 5.29
N ARG A 528 6.29 7.96 5.56
CA ARG A 528 7.26 7.39 4.59
C ARG A 528 7.20 5.86 4.55
N GLU A 529 6.96 5.24 5.71
CA GLU A 529 6.83 3.79 5.88
C GLU A 529 5.56 3.25 5.20
N ASP A 530 4.46 3.98 5.34
CA ASP A 530 3.13 3.59 4.88
C ASP A 530 2.40 4.74 4.16
N PRO A 531 2.18 4.64 2.83
CA PRO A 531 1.50 5.68 2.07
C PRO A 531 -0.02 5.81 2.38
N THR A 532 -0.62 4.83 3.05
CA THR A 532 -2.03 4.90 3.48
C THR A 532 -2.21 5.74 4.75
N PHE A 533 -1.15 5.90 5.53
CA PHE A 533 -1.14 6.76 6.71
C PHE A 533 -0.92 8.22 6.28
N ARG A 534 -2.00 8.98 6.17
CA ARG A 534 -1.98 10.38 5.73
C ARG A 534 -2.09 11.31 6.92
N VAL A 535 -1.24 12.33 6.98
CA VAL A 535 -1.28 13.38 8.00
C VAL A 535 -1.66 14.68 7.32
N THR A 536 -2.74 15.31 7.79
CA THR A 536 -3.23 16.59 7.30
C THR A 536 -3.42 17.55 8.46
N PHE A 537 -2.95 18.78 8.32
CA PHE A 537 -3.24 19.85 9.28
C PHE A 537 -4.45 20.62 8.78
N ASP A 538 -5.53 20.60 9.57
CA ASP A 538 -6.71 21.41 9.25
C ASP A 538 -6.48 22.84 9.74
N GLN A 539 -6.50 23.79 8.80
CA GLN A 539 -6.26 25.21 9.10
C GLN A 539 -7.41 25.82 9.91
N GLU A 540 -8.64 25.31 9.76
CA GLU A 540 -9.81 25.89 10.42
C GLU A 540 -9.90 25.47 11.89
N SER A 541 -9.76 24.18 12.20
CA SER A 541 -9.72 23.68 13.58
C SER A 541 -8.34 23.84 14.25
N SER A 542 -7.28 24.07 13.47
CA SER A 542 -5.88 24.02 13.94
C SER A 542 -5.50 22.68 14.57
N GLU A 543 -6.13 21.59 14.13
CA GLU A 543 -5.86 20.23 14.58
C GLU A 543 -5.03 19.45 13.57
N THR A 544 -4.22 18.51 14.08
CA THR A 544 -3.55 17.52 13.24
C THR A 544 -4.47 16.31 13.10
N ILE A 545 -4.87 16.01 11.88
CA ILE A 545 -5.73 14.87 11.56
C ILE A 545 -4.88 13.79 10.92
N ILE A 546 -4.97 12.57 11.46
CA ILE A 546 -4.40 11.36 10.86
C ILE A 546 -5.50 10.57 10.20
N SER A 547 -5.22 10.03 9.02
CA SER A 547 -6.15 9.18 8.27
C SER A 547 -5.50 7.84 7.94
N GLY A 548 -6.28 6.76 8.00
CA GLY A 548 -5.80 5.41 7.73
C GLY A 548 -6.90 4.44 7.32
N MET A 549 -6.53 3.17 7.14
CA MET A 549 -7.41 2.11 6.60
C MET A 549 -8.48 1.60 7.57
N GLY A 550 -8.32 1.82 8.87
CA GLY A 550 -9.22 1.31 9.89
C GLY A 550 -8.86 1.79 11.30
N GLU A 551 -9.64 1.36 12.28
CA GLU A 551 -9.50 1.78 13.67
C GLU A 551 -8.27 1.11 14.30
N LEU A 552 -8.13 -0.20 14.10
CA LEU A 552 -6.96 -0.95 14.56
C LEU A 552 -5.66 -0.42 13.91
N HIS A 553 -5.74 0.02 12.65
CA HIS A 553 -4.62 0.69 11.97
C HIS A 553 -4.09 1.88 12.77
N LEU A 554 -5.00 2.83 13.08
CA LEU A 554 -4.63 4.08 13.75
C LEU A 554 -4.24 3.86 15.21
N ASP A 555 -4.91 2.92 15.90
CA ASP A 555 -4.58 2.55 17.28
C ASP A 555 -3.17 1.99 17.40
N ILE A 556 -2.73 1.16 16.44
CA ILE A 556 -1.37 0.64 16.41
C ILE A 556 -0.35 1.76 16.20
N TYR A 557 -0.61 2.73 15.31
CA TYR A 557 0.29 3.88 15.15
C TYR A 557 0.35 4.77 16.39
N VAL A 558 -0.78 4.98 17.07
CA VAL A 558 -0.83 5.72 18.35
C VAL A 558 0.02 5.03 19.41
N GLU A 559 -0.09 3.70 19.53
CA GLU A 559 0.70 2.92 20.47
C GLU A 559 2.18 2.86 20.09
N ARG A 560 2.51 2.83 18.78
CA ARG A 560 3.89 2.96 18.28
C ARG A 560 4.49 4.32 18.63
N MET A 561 3.74 5.43 18.54
CA MET A 561 4.23 6.75 19.00
C MET A 561 4.58 6.74 20.49
N ARG A 562 3.76 6.06 21.29
CA ARG A 562 3.98 5.94 22.73
C ARG A 562 5.22 5.11 23.04
N ARG A 563 5.36 3.92 22.45
CA ARG A 563 6.45 2.97 22.76
C ARG A 563 7.78 3.35 22.11
N GLU A 564 7.77 3.73 20.82
CA GLU A 564 9.00 4.01 20.06
C GLU A 564 9.54 5.42 20.31
N TYR A 565 8.66 6.42 20.49
CA TYR A 565 9.05 7.82 20.62
C TYR A 565 8.80 8.41 22.02
N GLY A 566 8.17 7.66 22.92
CA GLY A 566 7.83 8.13 24.26
C GLY A 566 6.77 9.23 24.26
N VAL A 567 6.01 9.40 23.17
CA VAL A 567 5.04 10.49 23.03
C VAL A 567 3.66 9.99 23.39
N GLU A 568 3.11 10.47 24.50
CA GLU A 568 1.70 10.24 24.81
C GLU A 568 0.82 11.22 24.03
N VAL A 569 -0.12 10.65 23.27
CA VAL A 569 -1.05 11.40 22.42
C VAL A 569 -2.48 11.23 22.93
N GLU A 570 -3.27 12.28 22.80
CA GLU A 570 -4.73 12.25 22.96
C GLU A 570 -5.36 12.11 21.57
N THR A 571 -6.26 11.15 21.44
CA THR A 571 -7.05 10.92 20.24
C THR A 571 -8.48 11.45 20.42
N GLY A 572 -9.03 12.01 19.36
CA GLY A 572 -10.38 12.56 19.34
C GLY A 572 -11.02 12.45 17.96
N LYS A 573 -12.31 12.75 17.89
CA LYS A 573 -12.99 12.90 16.60
C LYS A 573 -12.52 14.21 15.95
N PRO A 574 -12.20 14.23 14.65
CA PRO A 574 -11.96 15.46 13.92
C PRO A 574 -13.10 16.45 14.11
N GLN A 575 -12.78 17.72 14.33
CA GLN A 575 -13.80 18.75 14.37
C GLN A 575 -14.45 18.90 12.98
N VAL A 576 -15.78 18.93 12.98
CA VAL A 576 -16.56 19.16 11.75
C VAL A 576 -16.62 20.66 11.51
N ALA A 577 -16.24 21.09 10.30
CA ALA A 577 -16.31 22.50 9.89
C ALA A 577 -17.77 22.91 9.63
N TYR A 578 -18.51 23.22 10.69
CA TYR A 578 -19.85 23.78 10.62
C TYR A 578 -19.85 25.19 10.03
N ARG A 579 -21.00 25.65 9.54
CA ARG A 579 -21.20 27.03 9.09
C ARG A 579 -22.44 27.63 9.74
N GLU A 580 -22.57 28.93 9.70
CA GLU A 580 -23.77 29.63 10.18
C GLU A 580 -24.46 30.35 9.02
N THR A 581 -25.78 30.47 9.07
CA THR A 581 -26.55 31.28 8.12
C THR A 581 -27.76 31.91 8.81
N ILE A 582 -28.41 32.87 8.15
CA ILE A 582 -29.70 33.43 8.58
C ILE A 582 -30.83 32.81 7.78
N THR A 583 -32.04 32.82 8.33
CA THR A 583 -33.24 32.26 7.65
C THR A 583 -34.26 33.33 7.29
N GLN A 584 -34.25 34.48 7.97
CA GLN A 584 -35.22 35.54 7.78
C GLN A 584 -34.54 36.88 7.48
N PRO A 585 -35.12 37.73 6.61
CA PRO A 585 -34.62 39.07 6.41
C PRO A 585 -34.90 39.94 7.64
N ILE A 586 -33.93 40.77 8.04
CA ILE A 586 -34.03 41.64 9.22
C ILE A 586 -33.47 43.03 8.94
N LYS A 587 -34.16 44.06 9.42
CA LYS A 587 -33.67 45.45 9.37
C LYS A 587 -32.84 45.75 10.62
N PHE A 588 -31.79 46.54 10.48
CA PHE A 588 -30.97 46.98 11.59
C PHE A 588 -30.69 48.48 11.53
N ASP A 589 -30.65 49.10 12.70
CA ASP A 589 -30.20 50.49 12.92
C ASP A 589 -29.30 50.47 14.15
N HIS A 590 -28.00 50.67 13.94
CA HIS A 590 -27.03 50.65 15.02
C HIS A 590 -26.17 51.90 15.00
N THR A 591 -26.17 52.61 16.14
CA THR A 591 -25.34 53.79 16.38
C THR A 591 -24.26 53.45 17.41
N LEU A 592 -23.00 53.59 17.00
CA LEU A 592 -21.83 53.56 17.88
C LEU A 592 -21.52 55.00 18.31
N LYS A 593 -21.61 55.27 19.62
CA LYS A 593 -21.19 56.55 20.22
C LYS A 593 -20.33 56.26 21.44
N LYS A 594 -19.04 56.57 21.39
CA LYS A 594 -18.11 56.52 22.54
C LYS A 594 -17.42 57.86 22.69
N GLN A 595 -17.48 58.43 23.89
CA GLN A 595 -16.83 59.69 24.21
C GLN A 595 -16.03 59.51 25.50
N THR A 596 -14.75 59.16 25.36
CA THR A 596 -13.79 59.04 26.46
C THR A 596 -12.76 60.15 26.33
N GLY A 597 -13.09 61.36 26.81
CA GLY A 597 -12.15 62.46 27.07
C GLY A 597 -11.35 63.05 25.90
N GLY A 598 -11.44 62.52 24.67
CA GLY A 598 -10.72 62.96 23.46
C GLY A 598 -11.56 62.77 22.18
N ALA A 599 -10.92 62.63 21.01
CA ALA A 599 -11.61 62.37 19.73
C ALA A 599 -12.58 61.20 19.89
N GLY A 600 -13.88 61.46 19.67
CA GLY A 600 -14.93 60.47 19.87
C GLY A 600 -14.97 59.45 18.75
N ASP A 601 -15.64 58.32 18.99
CA ASP A 601 -16.08 57.41 17.93
C ASP A 601 -17.59 57.62 17.71
N PHE A 602 -17.96 58.08 16.52
CA PHE A 602 -19.33 58.17 16.05
C PHE A 602 -19.50 57.48 14.70
N ALA A 603 -20.41 56.51 14.62
CA ALA A 603 -20.86 55.93 13.36
C ALA A 603 -22.27 55.36 13.52
N ARG A 604 -23.20 55.73 12.64
CA ARG A 604 -24.52 55.11 12.52
C ARG A 604 -24.62 54.36 11.19
N VAL A 605 -24.98 53.09 11.24
CA VAL A 605 -25.15 52.23 10.06
C VAL A 605 -26.58 51.68 10.09
N VAL A 606 -27.32 51.92 9.02
CA VAL A 606 -28.70 51.49 8.82
C VAL A 606 -28.77 50.62 7.56
N GLY A 607 -29.55 49.55 7.63
CA GLY A 607 -29.63 48.60 6.54
C GLY A 607 -30.54 47.43 6.84
N TYR A 608 -30.40 46.39 6.02
CA TYR A 608 -31.05 45.11 6.25
C TYR A 608 -30.12 43.96 5.85
N MET A 609 -30.35 42.81 6.46
CA MET A 609 -29.70 41.55 6.07
C MET A 609 -30.75 40.62 5.51
N GLU A 610 -30.39 39.88 4.46
CA GLU A 610 -31.26 38.91 3.82
C GLU A 610 -30.51 37.59 3.54
N PRO A 611 -31.18 36.44 3.66
CA PRO A 611 -30.60 35.15 3.29
C PRO A 611 -30.43 35.06 1.77
N ILE A 612 -29.35 34.41 1.34
CA ILE A 612 -29.15 33.96 -0.04
C ILE A 612 -29.70 32.54 -0.13
N GLU A 613 -30.64 32.32 -1.04
CA GLU A 613 -31.14 30.97 -1.33
C GLU A 613 -30.00 30.05 -1.80
N PRO A 614 -29.93 28.80 -1.31
CA PRO A 614 -28.89 27.86 -1.73
C PRO A 614 -29.02 27.57 -3.23
N GLY A 615 -27.90 27.62 -3.95
CA GLY A 615 -27.85 27.22 -5.36
C GLY A 615 -27.65 25.71 -5.52
N PRO A 616 -27.44 25.21 -6.76
CA PRO A 616 -27.18 23.79 -7.03
C PRO A 616 -25.97 23.21 -6.27
N ASN A 617 -25.00 24.06 -5.92
CA ASN A 617 -23.79 23.70 -5.17
C ASN A 617 -23.87 24.11 -3.68
N GLY A 618 -25.08 24.37 -3.17
CA GLY A 618 -25.32 24.78 -1.78
C GLY A 618 -25.17 26.28 -1.52
N TYR A 619 -24.91 26.64 -0.25
CA TYR A 619 -24.77 28.02 0.20
C TYR A 619 -23.47 28.65 -0.30
N GLY A 620 -23.60 29.79 -1.00
CA GLY A 620 -22.46 30.58 -1.46
C GLY A 620 -21.86 31.50 -0.38
N ALA A 621 -20.77 32.20 -0.73
CA ALA A 621 -20.16 33.20 0.12
C ALA A 621 -21.11 34.39 0.42
N SER A 622 -20.96 34.95 1.61
CA SER A 622 -21.71 36.12 2.06
C SER A 622 -21.35 37.37 1.22
N LYS A 623 -22.35 38.20 0.91
CA LYS A 623 -22.23 39.35 0.00
C LYS A 623 -22.53 40.67 0.71
N PHE A 624 -21.82 41.72 0.34
CA PHE A 624 -22.10 43.08 0.79
C PHE A 624 -22.63 43.89 -0.40
N ARG A 625 -23.71 44.64 -0.18
CA ARG A 625 -24.27 45.57 -1.18
C ARG A 625 -24.45 46.95 -0.56
N GLU A 626 -24.20 47.97 -1.34
CA GLU A 626 -24.41 49.37 -0.99
C GLU A 626 -25.57 49.93 -1.81
N GLU A 627 -26.55 50.53 -1.13
CA GLU A 627 -27.71 51.19 -1.73
C GLU A 627 -27.89 52.60 -1.16
N VAL A 628 -26.78 53.25 -0.79
CA VAL A 628 -26.81 54.58 -0.16
C VAL A 628 -27.19 55.65 -1.17
N THR A 629 -28.34 56.28 -0.96
CA THR A 629 -28.82 57.42 -1.77
C THR A 629 -28.49 58.74 -1.07
N GLY A 630 -27.87 59.69 -1.79
CA GLY A 630 -27.66 61.06 -1.30
C GLY A 630 -26.37 61.31 -0.50
N GLY A 631 -25.44 60.35 -0.46
CA GLY A 631 -24.10 60.56 0.12
C GLY A 631 -24.05 60.67 1.65
N SER A 632 -25.00 60.08 2.37
CA SER A 632 -25.05 60.09 3.85
C SER A 632 -23.84 59.40 4.50
N ILE A 633 -23.18 58.50 3.76
CA ILE A 633 -21.90 57.87 4.11
C ILE A 633 -20.95 58.03 2.91
N SER A 634 -19.68 58.39 3.16
CA SER A 634 -18.67 58.45 2.10
C SER A 634 -18.21 57.06 1.66
N GLU A 635 -17.75 56.89 0.41
CA GLU A 635 -17.24 55.62 -0.12
C GLU A 635 -16.13 55.01 0.74
N LYS A 636 -15.27 55.85 1.33
CA LYS A 636 -14.21 55.45 2.27
C LYS A 636 -14.77 54.71 3.48
N TYR A 637 -15.89 55.18 4.04
CA TYR A 637 -16.53 54.54 5.18
C TYR A 637 -17.37 53.32 4.77
N LEU A 638 -17.94 53.29 3.55
CA LEU A 638 -18.61 52.10 3.00
C LEU A 638 -17.63 50.93 2.81
N PHE A 639 -16.42 51.20 2.33
CA PHE A 639 -15.37 50.18 2.26
C PHE A 639 -14.96 49.66 3.66
N ALA A 640 -14.95 50.54 4.67
CA ALA A 640 -14.73 50.14 6.06
C ALA A 640 -15.88 49.29 6.61
N CYS A 641 -17.13 49.58 6.24
CA CYS A 641 -18.30 48.74 6.53
C CYS A 641 -18.17 47.36 5.87
N GLN A 642 -17.83 47.30 4.57
CA GLN A 642 -17.61 46.04 3.87
C GLN A 642 -16.55 45.17 4.57
N LYS A 643 -15.41 45.76 4.94
CA LYS A 643 -14.37 45.06 5.72
C LYS A 643 -14.87 44.61 7.10
N GLY A 644 -15.69 45.43 7.78
CA GLY A 644 -16.31 45.09 9.06
C GLY A 644 -17.27 43.90 8.94
N PHE A 645 -18.05 43.85 7.86
CA PHE A 645 -18.95 42.75 7.54
C PHE A 645 -18.19 41.45 7.26
N LEU A 646 -17.20 41.47 6.36
CA LEU A 646 -16.41 40.28 6.01
C LEU A 646 -15.71 39.67 7.24
N LEU A 647 -15.14 40.49 8.12
CA LEU A 647 -14.57 40.04 9.40
C LEU A 647 -15.61 39.47 10.37
N SER A 648 -16.86 39.95 10.30
CA SER A 648 -17.96 39.39 11.10
C SER A 648 -18.42 38.05 10.55
N CYS A 649 -18.30 37.84 9.24
CA CYS A 649 -18.58 36.56 8.60
C CYS A 649 -17.50 35.51 8.86
N GLU A 650 -16.26 35.88 9.19
CA GLU A 650 -15.23 34.90 9.59
C GLU A 650 -15.56 34.20 10.91
N LYS A 651 -16.20 34.90 11.85
CA LYS A 651 -16.55 34.35 13.16
C LYS A 651 -17.99 34.69 13.52
N GLY A 652 -18.88 33.76 13.21
CA GLY A 652 -20.31 33.85 13.48
C GLY A 652 -20.63 33.98 14.98
N PRO A 653 -21.74 34.65 15.33
CA PRO A 653 -22.10 34.91 16.71
C PRO A 653 -22.80 33.72 17.41
N LEU A 654 -23.17 32.66 16.68
CA LEU A 654 -23.92 31.53 17.24
C LEU A 654 -22.99 30.45 17.84
N ILE A 655 -22.07 29.92 17.03
CA ILE A 655 -21.11 28.86 17.40
C ILE A 655 -19.67 29.26 17.07
N GLY A 656 -19.43 30.51 16.64
CA GLY A 656 -18.09 30.99 16.33
C GLY A 656 -17.53 30.50 15.00
N HIS A 657 -18.38 29.98 14.11
CA HIS A 657 -17.97 29.43 12.81
C HIS A 657 -18.27 30.41 11.66
N PRO A 658 -17.63 30.27 10.49
CA PRO A 658 -17.86 31.18 9.38
C PRO A 658 -19.31 31.19 8.87
N VAL A 659 -19.79 32.39 8.53
CA VAL A 659 -21.15 32.67 8.07
C VAL A 659 -21.21 32.61 6.54
N LEU A 660 -22.09 31.77 6.02
CA LEU A 660 -22.39 31.65 4.60
C LEU A 660 -23.79 32.19 4.27
N GLY A 661 -24.04 32.40 2.98
CA GLY A 661 -25.39 32.66 2.47
C GLY A 661 -26.07 33.89 3.05
N THR A 662 -25.32 34.90 3.48
CA THR A 662 -25.89 36.13 4.06
C THR A 662 -25.53 37.34 3.20
N THR A 663 -26.52 38.14 2.81
CA THR A 663 -26.31 39.45 2.18
C THR A 663 -26.57 40.56 3.18
N MET A 664 -25.61 41.47 3.37
CA MET A 664 -25.82 42.70 4.14
C MET A 664 -25.91 43.89 3.18
N VAL A 665 -27.03 44.60 3.25
CA VAL A 665 -27.31 45.79 2.44
C VAL A 665 -27.30 47.02 3.34
N VAL A 666 -26.42 47.98 3.06
CA VAL A 666 -26.39 49.28 3.75
C VAL A 666 -27.08 50.31 2.87
N ASN A 667 -28.17 50.89 3.38
CA ASN A 667 -28.99 51.85 2.63
C ASN A 667 -28.91 53.27 3.19
N ASP A 668 -28.59 53.44 4.48
CA ASP A 668 -28.47 54.76 5.10
C ASP A 668 -27.51 54.75 6.30
N GLY A 669 -27.14 55.93 6.79
CA GLY A 669 -26.32 56.09 7.98
C GLY A 669 -26.07 57.55 8.32
N ALA A 670 -25.25 57.78 9.35
CA ALA A 670 -24.89 59.12 9.76
C ALA A 670 -23.40 59.21 10.12
N ILE A 671 -22.79 60.30 9.67
CA ILE A 671 -21.41 60.70 10.00
C ILE A 671 -21.42 61.90 10.96
N HIS A 672 -20.38 62.00 11.77
CA HIS A 672 -20.05 63.19 12.54
C HIS A 672 -18.70 63.73 12.06
N ILE A 673 -18.62 65.05 11.85
CA ILE A 673 -17.50 65.68 11.15
C ILE A 673 -16.16 65.45 11.86
N THR A 674 -16.15 65.42 13.19
CA THR A 674 -14.91 65.27 13.99
C THR A 674 -14.69 63.86 14.54
N ASP A 675 -15.76 63.08 14.69
CA ASP A 675 -15.76 61.86 15.51
C ASP A 675 -15.95 60.59 14.65
N SER A 676 -16.17 60.73 13.35
CA SER A 676 -16.28 59.58 12.44
C SER A 676 -14.95 59.16 11.85
N SER A 677 -14.57 57.92 12.14
CA SER A 677 -13.36 57.26 11.61
C SER A 677 -13.71 55.97 10.86
N GLU A 678 -12.80 55.48 10.02
CA GLU A 678 -12.95 54.14 9.39
C GLU A 678 -13.13 53.04 10.44
N MET A 679 -12.40 53.15 11.55
CA MET A 679 -12.48 52.20 12.66
C MET A 679 -13.85 52.25 13.35
N ALA A 680 -14.44 53.44 13.50
CA ALA A 680 -15.79 53.62 14.05
C ALA A 680 -16.85 52.93 13.17
N PHE A 681 -16.81 53.13 11.85
CA PHE A 681 -17.74 52.47 10.91
C PHE A 681 -17.54 50.95 10.84
N LYS A 682 -16.29 50.49 10.86
CA LYS A 682 -15.95 49.07 10.94
C LYS A 682 -16.54 48.42 12.21
N ASN A 683 -16.31 49.03 13.37
CA ASN A 683 -16.81 48.54 14.66
C ASN A 683 -18.34 48.62 14.77
N ALA A 684 -18.95 49.70 14.27
CA ALA A 684 -20.40 49.86 14.22
C ALA A 684 -21.03 48.75 13.37
N THR A 685 -20.44 48.43 12.22
CA THR A 685 -20.90 47.35 11.34
C THR A 685 -20.81 45.98 12.02
N GLN A 686 -19.71 45.69 12.72
CA GLN A 686 -19.56 44.43 13.48
C GLN A 686 -20.61 44.28 14.59
N GLN A 687 -20.93 45.38 15.29
CA GLN A 687 -21.96 45.37 16.33
C GLN A 687 -23.37 45.26 15.76
N ALA A 688 -23.64 45.95 14.64
CA ALA A 688 -24.89 45.87 13.90
C ALA A 688 -25.14 44.42 13.46
N PHE A 689 -24.14 43.80 12.82
CA PHE A 689 -24.20 42.41 12.38
C PHE A 689 -24.50 41.45 13.55
N ARG A 690 -23.76 41.54 14.67
CA ARG A 690 -23.97 40.64 15.82
C ARG A 690 -25.36 40.71 16.43
N LYS A 691 -25.97 41.90 16.48
CA LYS A 691 -27.35 42.07 16.99
C LYS A 691 -28.34 41.52 15.98
N ALA A 692 -28.28 42.02 14.75
CA ALA A 692 -29.20 41.66 13.68
C ALA A 692 -29.18 40.15 13.39
N PHE A 693 -28.00 39.51 13.44
CA PHE A 693 -27.85 38.08 13.15
C PHE A 693 -28.58 37.20 14.17
N LYS A 694 -28.62 37.59 15.45
CA LYS A 694 -29.36 36.85 16.49
C LYS A 694 -30.87 36.96 16.30
N ASP A 695 -31.33 38.11 15.83
CA ASP A 695 -32.75 38.38 15.58
C ASP A 695 -33.24 37.76 14.24
N ALA A 696 -32.32 37.48 13.30
CA ALA A 696 -32.59 36.90 11.98
C ALA A 696 -32.89 35.38 11.96
N ARG A 697 -33.20 34.79 13.12
CA ARG A 697 -33.35 33.33 13.34
C ARG A 697 -32.20 32.52 12.71
N PRO A 698 -30.99 32.63 13.28
CA PRO A 698 -29.80 31.98 12.73
C PRO A 698 -29.88 30.45 12.81
N GLN A 699 -29.29 29.79 11.81
CA GLN A 699 -29.25 28.35 11.66
C GLN A 699 -27.81 27.85 11.48
N VAL A 700 -27.51 26.69 12.05
CA VAL A 700 -26.23 25.99 11.82
C VAL A 700 -26.37 25.11 10.59
N LEU A 701 -25.36 25.14 9.74
CA LEU A 701 -25.21 24.28 8.59
C LEU A 701 -24.14 23.22 8.88
N GLU A 702 -24.44 21.98 8.52
CA GLU A 702 -23.50 20.87 8.54
C GLU A 702 -23.03 20.51 7.12
N PRO A 703 -21.79 20.01 6.97
CA PRO A 703 -21.32 19.51 5.69
C PRO A 703 -21.93 18.13 5.39
N LEU A 704 -22.59 18.02 4.23
CA LEU A 704 -23.00 16.75 3.66
C LEU A 704 -21.90 16.21 2.74
N MET A 705 -21.69 14.91 2.85
CA MET A 705 -20.73 14.13 2.08
C MET A 705 -21.49 13.26 1.09
N LYS A 706 -21.15 13.39 -0.20
CA LYS A 706 -21.61 12.45 -1.22
C LYS A 706 -20.86 11.15 -1.00
N THR A 707 -21.58 10.13 -0.55
CA THR A 707 -21.05 8.83 -0.16
C THR A 707 -21.44 7.79 -1.20
N THR A 708 -20.46 7.12 -1.79
CA THR A 708 -20.66 6.01 -2.72
C THR A 708 -20.26 4.72 -2.01
N ILE A 709 -21.15 3.74 -1.92
CA ILE A 709 -20.90 2.45 -1.27
C ILE A 709 -21.04 1.35 -2.31
N THR A 710 -20.05 0.46 -2.38
CA THR A 710 -20.07 -0.72 -3.25
C THR A 710 -20.00 -1.99 -2.40
N SER A 711 -20.88 -2.96 -2.65
CA SER A 711 -20.91 -4.23 -1.92
C SER A 711 -21.64 -5.30 -2.74
N PRO A 712 -21.50 -6.60 -2.45
CA PRO A 712 -22.30 -7.63 -3.12
C PRO A 712 -23.80 -7.50 -2.88
N ASN A 713 -24.59 -7.94 -3.86
CA ASN A 713 -26.06 -7.85 -3.86
C ASN A 713 -26.74 -8.46 -2.61
N GLU A 714 -26.12 -9.46 -1.97
CA GLU A 714 -26.64 -10.12 -0.76
C GLU A 714 -26.78 -9.19 0.45
N PHE A 715 -26.03 -8.07 0.50
CA PHE A 715 -26.01 -7.14 1.63
C PHE A 715 -26.79 -5.84 1.39
N GLN A 716 -27.47 -5.70 0.25
CA GLN A 716 -28.22 -4.50 -0.11
C GLN A 716 -29.15 -4.02 1.02
N GLY A 717 -29.97 -4.92 1.58
CA GLY A 717 -30.91 -4.58 2.65
C GLY A 717 -30.25 -4.07 3.93
N ASN A 718 -29.08 -4.62 4.28
CA ASN A 718 -28.32 -4.20 5.46
C ASN A 718 -27.75 -2.79 5.29
N ILE A 719 -27.26 -2.46 4.09
CA ILE A 719 -26.66 -1.15 3.78
C ILE A 719 -27.72 -0.05 3.80
N VAL A 720 -28.86 -0.28 3.14
CA VAL A 720 -29.99 0.67 3.14
C VAL A 720 -30.50 0.91 4.57
N GLY A 721 -30.63 -0.16 5.37
CA GLY A 721 -31.00 -0.04 6.78
C GLY A 721 -30.00 0.76 7.62
N LEU A 722 -28.70 0.63 7.33
CA LEU A 722 -27.64 1.35 8.03
C LEU A 722 -27.65 2.85 7.71
N LEU A 723 -27.86 3.22 6.45
CA LEU A 723 -27.95 4.61 6.00
C LEU A 723 -29.19 5.31 6.55
N ASN A 724 -30.33 4.63 6.55
CA ASN A 724 -31.56 5.17 7.14
C ASN A 724 -31.41 5.44 8.64
N LYS A 725 -30.71 4.56 9.38
CA LYS A 725 -30.39 4.79 10.80
C LYS A 725 -29.53 6.03 11.04
N ARG A 726 -28.73 6.43 10.04
CA ARG A 726 -27.85 7.61 10.10
C ARG A 726 -28.49 8.86 9.47
N GLY A 727 -29.76 8.80 9.07
CA GLY A 727 -30.48 9.93 8.48
C GLY A 727 -29.94 10.36 7.12
N ALA A 728 -29.31 9.45 6.37
CA ALA A 728 -28.78 9.74 5.04
C ALA A 728 -29.89 9.83 3.99
N ILE A 729 -29.66 10.65 2.97
CA ILE A 729 -30.56 10.80 1.81
C ILE A 729 -30.01 9.95 0.68
N ILE A 730 -30.71 8.87 0.32
CA ILE A 730 -30.31 8.00 -0.79
C ILE A 730 -30.72 8.67 -2.09
N ASN A 731 -29.73 8.95 -2.95
CA ASN A 731 -29.94 9.61 -4.23
C ASN A 731 -30.15 8.60 -5.36
N ASP A 732 -29.28 7.59 -5.43
CA ASP A 732 -29.30 6.62 -6.51
C ASP A 732 -28.83 5.24 -6.05
N THR A 733 -29.24 4.22 -6.79
CA THR A 733 -28.96 2.83 -6.51
C THR A 733 -28.82 2.04 -7.82
N GLU A 734 -27.59 1.63 -8.11
CA GLU A 734 -27.23 0.81 -9.27
C GLU A 734 -27.03 -0.64 -8.83
N ILE A 735 -27.79 -1.56 -9.44
CA ILE A 735 -27.70 -3.00 -9.18
C ILE A 735 -27.00 -3.65 -10.38
N GLY A 736 -25.75 -4.03 -10.21
CA GLY A 736 -24.99 -4.84 -11.16
C GLY A 736 -25.28 -6.34 -11.00
N LEU A 737 -24.64 -7.15 -11.83
CA LEU A 737 -24.80 -8.62 -11.80
C LEU A 737 -24.31 -9.24 -10.49
N GLU A 738 -23.19 -8.76 -9.95
CA GLU A 738 -22.58 -9.27 -8.71
C GLU A 738 -22.51 -8.20 -7.61
N ASP A 739 -22.26 -6.95 -8.01
CA ASP A 739 -22.06 -5.82 -7.12
C ASP A 739 -23.24 -4.84 -7.19
N PHE A 740 -23.49 -4.22 -6.04
CA PHE A 740 -24.46 -3.18 -5.79
C PHE A 740 -23.71 -1.90 -5.44
N THR A 741 -24.03 -0.80 -6.12
CA THR A 741 -23.48 0.52 -5.83
C THR A 741 -24.61 1.48 -5.42
N LEU A 742 -24.47 2.11 -4.26
CA LEU A 742 -25.42 3.08 -3.73
C LEU A 742 -24.75 4.43 -3.52
N THR A 743 -25.41 5.49 -4.01
CA THR A 743 -24.98 6.88 -3.80
C THR A 743 -25.95 7.58 -2.86
N ALA A 744 -25.44 8.15 -1.77
CA ALA A 744 -26.24 8.87 -0.77
C ALA A 744 -25.52 10.12 -0.25
N ASP A 745 -26.27 11.15 0.11
CA ASP A 745 -25.76 12.30 0.87
C ASP A 745 -25.88 12.03 2.37
N CYS A 746 -24.75 12.07 3.07
CA CYS A 746 -24.64 11.74 4.49
C CYS A 746 -23.98 12.90 5.25
N SER A 747 -24.45 13.23 6.46
CA SER A 747 -23.75 14.18 7.33
C SER A 747 -22.36 13.67 7.71
N LEU A 748 -21.32 14.50 7.59
CA LEU A 748 -19.96 14.14 8.00
C LEU A 748 -19.90 13.73 9.48
N ASN A 749 -20.66 14.42 10.35
CA ASN A 749 -20.77 14.08 11.77
C ASN A 749 -21.38 12.68 11.96
N ALA A 750 -22.40 12.36 11.17
CA ALA A 750 -23.02 11.06 11.16
C ALA A 750 -22.18 9.98 10.47
N MET A 751 -21.02 10.28 9.85
CA MET A 751 -20.16 9.29 9.20
C MET A 751 -19.01 8.78 10.08
N PHE A 752 -18.78 9.37 11.25
CA PHE A 752 -17.78 8.85 12.19
C PHE A 752 -18.11 7.40 12.60
N GLY A 753 -17.10 6.53 12.52
CA GLY A 753 -17.22 5.09 12.80
C GLY A 753 -18.10 4.32 11.80
N PHE A 754 -18.44 4.90 10.64
CA PHE A 754 -19.24 4.22 9.61
C PHE A 754 -18.54 2.97 9.06
N SER A 755 -17.22 3.06 8.83
CA SER A 755 -16.40 1.95 8.29
C SER A 755 -16.56 0.65 9.07
N SER A 756 -16.43 0.69 10.40
CA SER A 756 -16.54 -0.50 11.26
C SER A 756 -17.94 -1.12 11.18
N GLN A 757 -18.99 -0.29 11.12
CA GLN A 757 -20.37 -0.77 11.01
C GLN A 757 -20.69 -1.31 9.61
N LEU A 758 -20.20 -0.67 8.55
CA LEU A 758 -20.37 -1.15 7.18
C LEU A 758 -19.70 -2.51 7.01
N ARG A 759 -18.46 -2.67 7.51
CA ARG A 759 -17.75 -3.94 7.49
C ARG A 759 -18.50 -5.02 8.24
N ALA A 760 -19.03 -4.73 9.43
CA ALA A 760 -19.84 -5.70 10.16
C ALA A 760 -21.11 -6.10 9.38
N ALA A 761 -21.80 -5.14 8.77
CA ALA A 761 -23.05 -5.36 8.02
C ALA A 761 -22.85 -6.13 6.69
N THR A 762 -21.67 -6.04 6.10
CA THR A 762 -21.30 -6.61 4.79
C THR A 762 -20.30 -7.77 4.89
N GLN A 763 -20.06 -8.28 6.11
CA GLN A 763 -19.03 -9.29 6.39
C GLN A 763 -17.63 -8.90 5.87
N GLY A 764 -17.33 -7.59 5.83
CA GLY A 764 -16.07 -7.02 5.37
C GLY A 764 -15.94 -6.90 3.85
N LYS A 765 -17.01 -7.11 3.08
CA LYS A 765 -16.99 -6.99 1.60
C LYS A 765 -17.40 -5.61 1.08
N GLY A 766 -17.98 -4.75 1.93
CA GLY A 766 -18.40 -3.41 1.55
C GLY A 766 -17.24 -2.41 1.58
N GLU A 767 -17.12 -1.63 0.51
CA GLU A 767 -16.22 -0.49 0.36
C GLU A 767 -17.05 0.79 0.26
N PHE A 768 -16.51 1.93 0.72
CA PHE A 768 -17.17 3.22 0.51
C PHE A 768 -16.16 4.33 0.25
N GLY A 769 -16.53 5.29 -0.57
CA GLY A 769 -15.84 6.55 -0.79
C GLY A 769 -16.74 7.71 -0.38
N MET A 770 -16.13 8.82 0.06
CA MET A 770 -16.86 10.04 0.39
C MET A 770 -16.16 11.29 -0.15
N GLU A 771 -16.94 12.22 -0.67
CA GLU A 771 -16.48 13.53 -1.14
C GLU A 771 -17.39 14.63 -0.60
N PHE A 772 -16.86 15.83 -0.40
CA PHE A 772 -17.68 16.97 0.03
C PHE A 772 -18.72 17.30 -1.05
N SER A 773 -19.99 17.34 -0.65
CA SER A 773 -21.11 17.66 -1.54
C SER A 773 -21.50 19.13 -1.41
N HIS A 774 -22.11 19.49 -0.28
CA HIS A 774 -22.58 20.85 0.00
C HIS A 774 -22.89 21.01 1.49
N TYR A 775 -23.21 22.25 1.91
CA TYR A 775 -23.70 22.54 3.26
C TYR A 775 -25.23 22.50 3.30
N SER A 776 -25.79 21.86 4.34
CA SER A 776 -27.22 21.72 4.56
C SER A 776 -27.59 22.08 6.01
N PRO A 777 -28.83 22.54 6.28
CA PRO A 777 -29.32 22.77 7.64
C PRO A 777 -29.11 21.57 8.58
N ALA A 778 -28.43 21.81 9.70
CA ALA A 778 -28.22 20.79 10.73
C ALA A 778 -29.55 20.47 11.45
N PRO A 779 -29.76 19.21 11.90
CA PRO A 779 -30.91 18.84 12.71
C PRO A 779 -31.03 19.70 13.98
N GLY A 780 -32.27 20.08 14.34
CA GLY A 780 -32.51 21.01 15.45
C GLY A 780 -31.97 20.54 16.81
N GLN A 781 -31.85 19.22 17.03
CA GLN A 781 -31.20 18.67 18.21
C GLN A 781 -29.69 18.93 18.21
N LEU A 782 -29.02 18.62 17.11
CA LEU A 782 -27.58 18.86 16.94
C LEU A 782 -27.24 20.35 17.05
N GLN A 783 -28.07 21.22 16.47
CA GLN A 783 -27.89 22.67 16.60
C GLN A 783 -27.89 23.12 18.07
N LYS A 784 -28.82 22.64 18.89
CA LYS A 784 -28.88 23.00 20.32
C LYS A 784 -27.65 22.50 21.09
N GLU A 785 -27.19 21.29 20.79
CA GLU A 785 -25.99 20.70 21.40
C GLU A 785 -24.74 21.53 21.07
N LEU A 786 -24.57 21.96 19.82
CA LEU A 786 -23.45 22.80 19.39
C LEU A 786 -23.45 24.17 20.05
N ILE A 787 -24.62 24.81 20.19
CA ILE A 787 -24.75 26.10 20.89
C ILE A 787 -24.35 25.94 22.36
N ALA A 788 -24.88 24.92 23.04
CA ALA A 788 -24.55 24.67 24.45
C ALA A 788 -23.05 24.39 24.66
N ALA A 789 -22.42 23.64 23.74
CA ALA A 789 -20.98 23.37 23.77
C ALA A 789 -20.16 24.66 23.58
N TYR A 790 -20.57 25.53 22.65
CA TYR A 790 -19.93 26.82 22.43
C TYR A 790 -20.06 27.75 23.64
N ASP A 791 -21.24 27.87 24.23
CA ASP A 791 -21.49 28.70 25.41
C ASP A 791 -20.65 28.23 26.60
N LYS A 792 -20.56 26.91 26.82
CA LYS A 792 -19.68 26.33 27.85
C LYS A 792 -18.21 26.67 27.60
N ALA A 793 -17.74 26.54 26.36
CA ALA A 793 -16.36 26.87 26.00
C ALA A 793 -16.05 28.36 26.19
N GLN A 794 -17.02 29.26 25.96
CA GLN A 794 -16.86 30.70 26.24
C GLN A 794 -16.75 30.97 27.75
N VAL A 795 -17.62 30.36 28.56
CA VAL A 795 -17.57 30.49 30.03
C VAL A 795 -16.21 30.02 30.57
N ASP A 796 -15.69 28.90 30.07
CA ASP A 796 -14.40 28.36 30.50
C ASP A 796 -13.22 29.24 30.04
N ARG A 797 -13.32 29.88 28.87
CA ARG A 797 -12.34 30.88 28.41
C ARG A 797 -12.34 32.16 29.24
N HIS A 798 -13.48 32.56 29.81
CA HIS A 798 -13.57 33.73 30.68
C HIS A 798 -13.17 33.45 32.13
N LYS A 799 -13.08 32.17 32.53
CA LYS A 799 -12.61 31.73 33.86
C LYS A 799 -11.09 31.53 33.93
N LYS A 800 -10.44 31.24 32.80
CA LYS A 800 -8.98 31.25 32.65
C LYS A 800 -8.50 32.67 32.38
#